data_AF-A0AA42XTT6-F1
#
_entry.id   AF-A0AA42XTT6-F1
#
_cell.length_a   1.000
_cell.length_b   1.000
_cell.length_c   1.000
_cell.angle_alpha   90.00
_cell.angle_beta   90.00
_cell.angle_gamma   90.00
#
_symmetry.space_group_name_H-M   'P 1'
#
loop_
_entity.id
_entity.type
_entity.pdbx_description
1 polymer ?
#
loop_
_entity_poly.entity_id
_entity_poly.type
_entity_poly.pdbx_seq_one_letter_code
_entity_poly.pdbx_strand_id
1 'polypeptide(L)'
;MARQLFMGAFFIAWGLCAACSGPPVPFGDAMQRVSSPSLLSAPSTIDLERLAKTDDCAGCHSDVASHWMHSAHAYASFDNPWYRTSVDEFREHRGAKASRFCAGCHDPLLLLSGDIDRQVKPENELAYAGITCLVCHSVESTRPDGNGSFTLTDRPVLIPDPAVPAEIEAHRERLAMPTLRSAALCGSCHRSFSGPAIGNEHHLPGIDDLGDWSASAFAGSVPNHWVAVAESDCRGCHMTPEPASTGDLAATDGLVSGHRWAASHTAMAAQLPDRAQGERVDDTLVGSVVIDIGATRVNGKRVLFPEEAAIRGGEHVVFDVVLQNAGVGHRFPGGTRDMHDVWVEIDVRDASGRLLAVSRPSEVDNDDVFVLRSTMLDASADPEILHQVHRFATPAFDRTLPTHDAQIVRYELTAPNRASLPLRIDSRLMHRKHSRLFQRAACEASRTERGKAFAHWAQLLGKVALDPCNRQPLTVIASATAWMGNGATDEVSLGGAARPTVERLLDQALGLLRGTQEHLELTKPSLHRALVLASASKSKDLIARVELLFARLASVQGRTEDAVAAARRAEALVGPHPVFDRVRGDAYARVWRWSEAAEAYRQVVEASPGDWTAWRALARAYGSLADDQNALAAAELGLRLAPRDESLLRSRSLALTSLGHPDAAVAEEAWLQHRTPDSAPKMLAACERDHVRCRTDRQPIPQYTLSPPPRKAIHATAKLR
;
A
#
# COMPACT_ATOMS: atom_id res chain seq x y z
N MET A 1 -32.07 -46.23 24.09
CA MET A 1 -32.71 -46.95 22.96
C MET A 1 -32.96 -45.96 21.83
N ALA A 2 -32.70 -46.40 20.60
CA ALA A 2 -32.44 -45.62 19.39
C ALA A 2 -33.36 -44.42 19.09
N ARG A 3 -32.76 -43.32 18.63
CA ARG A 3 -33.41 -42.29 17.79
C ARG A 3 -32.72 -42.29 16.43
N GLN A 4 -33.54 -42.44 15.39
CA GLN A 4 -33.16 -42.62 13.99
C GLN A 4 -32.82 -41.29 13.29
N LEU A 5 -31.79 -41.41 12.45
CA LEU A 5 -31.45 -40.71 11.20
C LEU A 5 -32.51 -39.78 10.60
N PHE A 6 -32.11 -38.54 10.34
CA PHE A 6 -32.59 -37.74 9.21
C PHE A 6 -31.36 -37.14 8.50
N MET A 7 -30.96 -37.76 7.39
CA MET A 7 -30.12 -37.16 6.36
C MET A 7 -31.00 -36.18 5.57
N GLY A 8 -30.73 -34.88 5.69
CA GLY A 8 -31.30 -33.85 4.82
C GLY A 8 -30.22 -33.36 3.86
N ALA A 9 -30.19 -33.92 2.66
CA ALA A 9 -29.48 -33.34 1.52
C ALA A 9 -30.27 -32.11 1.05
N PHE A 10 -29.67 -30.92 1.15
CA PHE A 10 -30.24 -29.70 0.56
C PHE A 10 -29.56 -29.42 -0.77
N PHE A 11 -30.27 -29.76 -1.85
CA PHE A 11 -30.10 -29.17 -3.16
C PHE A 11 -30.43 -27.67 -3.06
N ILE A 12 -29.42 -26.81 -3.20
CA ILE A 12 -29.62 -25.38 -3.37
C ILE A 12 -30.06 -25.14 -4.81
N ALA A 13 -31.23 -24.54 -4.95
CA ALA A 13 -31.86 -24.15 -6.20
C ALA A 13 -30.96 -23.19 -6.99
N TRP A 14 -30.45 -23.68 -8.12
CA TRP A 14 -30.00 -22.85 -9.23
C TRP A 14 -31.22 -22.25 -9.92
N GLY A 15 -31.32 -20.92 -9.96
CA GLY A 15 -32.31 -20.23 -10.79
C GLY A 15 -32.46 -18.75 -10.48
N LEU A 16 -32.13 -17.93 -11.49
CA LEU A 16 -32.46 -16.50 -11.62
C LEU A 16 -31.56 -15.49 -10.89
N CYS A 17 -30.27 -15.52 -11.23
CA CYS A 17 -29.50 -14.28 -11.41
C CYS A 17 -28.69 -14.38 -12.73
N ALA A 18 -29.41 -14.53 -13.84
CA ALA A 18 -28.85 -14.50 -15.19
C ALA A 18 -28.72 -13.04 -15.67
N ALA A 19 -27.86 -12.27 -15.00
CA ALA A 19 -27.33 -11.00 -15.49
C ALA A 19 -25.96 -10.66 -14.87
N CYS A 20 -25.28 -11.62 -14.24
CA CYS A 20 -23.87 -11.49 -13.88
C CYS A 20 -23.04 -11.89 -15.11
N SER A 21 -22.44 -10.88 -15.74
CA SER A 21 -21.39 -11.03 -16.75
C SER A 21 -20.38 -12.09 -16.32
N GLY A 22 -20.30 -13.19 -17.07
CA GLY A 22 -19.11 -14.03 -17.05
C GLY A 22 -17.87 -13.20 -17.41
N PRO A 23 -16.65 -13.67 -17.08
CA PRO A 23 -15.44 -12.98 -17.51
C PRO A 23 -15.51 -12.75 -19.02
N PRO A 24 -15.23 -11.53 -19.51
CA PRO A 24 -15.20 -11.29 -20.94
C PRO A 24 -14.27 -12.31 -21.58
N VAL A 25 -14.80 -13.07 -22.55
CA VAL A 25 -13.99 -13.93 -23.40
C VAL A 25 -12.93 -13.03 -24.03
N PRO A 26 -11.63 -13.31 -23.90
CA PRO A 26 -10.60 -12.47 -24.48
C PRO A 26 -10.83 -12.36 -25.98
N PHE A 27 -10.85 -11.14 -26.50
CA PHE A 27 -10.68 -10.90 -27.93
C PHE A 27 -9.42 -11.63 -28.42
N GLY A 28 -9.47 -12.12 -29.66
CA GLY A 28 -8.55 -13.12 -30.21
C GLY A 28 -7.09 -13.01 -29.76
N ASP A 29 -6.54 -14.18 -29.40
CA ASP A 29 -5.19 -14.51 -28.93
C ASP A 29 -4.04 -13.83 -29.73
N ALA A 30 -4.31 -13.32 -30.94
CA ALA A 30 -3.35 -12.61 -31.77
C ALA A 30 -3.00 -11.19 -31.26
N MET A 31 -3.95 -10.43 -30.72
CA MET A 31 -3.71 -9.04 -30.28
C MET A 31 -3.05 -8.98 -28.89
N GLN A 32 -3.41 -9.90 -27.98
CA GLN A 32 -2.74 -10.08 -26.69
C GLN A 32 -1.25 -10.45 -26.85
N ARG A 33 -0.89 -11.20 -27.90
CA ARG A 33 0.52 -11.53 -28.22
C ARG A 33 1.35 -10.33 -28.67
N VAL A 34 0.73 -9.24 -29.15
CA VAL A 34 1.47 -8.04 -29.62
C VAL A 34 1.95 -7.18 -28.45
N SER A 35 1.14 -6.98 -27.41
CA SER A 35 1.46 -6.11 -26.27
C SER A 35 2.30 -6.76 -25.16
N SER A 36 2.41 -8.09 -25.17
CA SER A 36 3.13 -8.86 -24.14
C SER A 36 4.56 -8.33 -23.91
N PRO A 37 5.04 -8.24 -22.66
CA PRO A 37 4.41 -8.70 -21.41
C PRO A 37 3.31 -7.82 -20.78
N SER A 38 2.98 -6.67 -21.37
CA SER A 38 1.76 -5.94 -20.99
C SER A 38 0.52 -6.70 -21.44
N LEU A 39 -0.56 -6.57 -20.69
CA LEU A 39 -1.84 -7.20 -20.98
C LEU A 39 -2.87 -6.24 -21.59
N LEU A 40 -2.40 -5.06 -22.03
CA LEU A 40 -3.19 -4.05 -22.74
C LEU A 40 -3.63 -4.59 -24.10
N SER A 41 -4.92 -4.42 -24.42
CA SER A 41 -5.48 -4.77 -25.72
C SER A 41 -6.28 -3.61 -26.32
N ALA A 42 -6.24 -3.47 -27.64
CA ALA A 42 -7.02 -2.48 -28.37
C ALA A 42 -7.24 -2.95 -29.82
N PRO A 43 -8.38 -2.61 -30.46
CA PRO A 43 -8.60 -2.88 -31.88
C PRO A 43 -7.43 -2.41 -32.76
N SER A 44 -7.13 -3.16 -33.82
CA SER A 44 -6.11 -2.74 -34.81
C SER A 44 -6.47 -1.45 -35.55
N THR A 45 -7.74 -1.03 -35.48
CA THR A 45 -8.31 0.20 -36.04
C THR A 45 -8.22 1.39 -35.09
N ILE A 46 -7.61 1.24 -33.91
CA ILE A 46 -7.62 2.31 -32.91
C ILE A 46 -6.91 3.57 -33.41
N ASP A 47 -7.59 4.70 -33.27
CA ASP A 47 -7.11 6.01 -33.68
C ASP A 47 -6.19 6.60 -32.60
N LEU A 48 -4.88 6.48 -32.83
CA LEU A 48 -3.84 6.97 -31.91
C LEU A 48 -3.81 8.49 -31.80
N GLU A 49 -4.07 9.20 -32.89
CA GLU A 49 -4.06 10.66 -32.90
C GLU A 49 -5.19 11.18 -32.01
N ARG A 50 -6.38 10.58 -32.13
CA ARG A 50 -7.50 10.89 -31.23
C ARG A 50 -7.19 10.54 -29.78
N LEU A 51 -6.59 9.37 -29.50
CA LEU A 51 -6.21 9.02 -28.13
C LEU A 51 -5.17 9.98 -27.52
N ALA A 52 -4.26 10.52 -28.33
CA ALA A 52 -3.23 11.46 -27.89
C ALA A 52 -3.78 12.87 -27.61
N LYS A 53 -4.83 13.30 -28.31
CA LYS A 53 -5.42 14.63 -28.20
C LYS A 53 -6.16 14.85 -26.87
N THR A 54 -5.91 16.00 -26.25
CA THR A 54 -6.59 16.45 -25.02
C THR A 54 -7.35 17.76 -25.18
N ASP A 55 -7.02 18.56 -26.19
CA ASP A 55 -7.60 19.90 -26.41
C ASP A 55 -9.11 19.84 -26.69
N ASP A 56 -9.57 18.79 -27.39
CA ASP A 56 -10.99 18.55 -27.64
C ASP A 56 -11.80 18.40 -26.34
N CYS A 57 -11.17 17.89 -25.27
CA CYS A 57 -11.80 17.77 -23.95
C CYS A 57 -11.71 19.07 -23.17
N ALA A 58 -10.56 19.76 -23.23
CA ALA A 58 -10.29 20.97 -22.45
C ALA A 58 -11.24 22.13 -22.77
N GLY A 59 -11.82 22.17 -23.99
CA GLY A 59 -12.78 23.19 -24.39
C GLY A 59 -14.07 23.21 -23.54
N CYS A 60 -14.51 22.05 -23.03
CA CYS A 60 -15.70 21.91 -22.19
C CYS A 60 -15.37 21.53 -20.74
N HIS A 61 -14.20 20.94 -20.50
CA HIS A 61 -13.77 20.40 -19.20
C HIS A 61 -12.47 21.05 -18.73
N SER A 62 -12.45 22.38 -18.69
CA SER A 62 -11.23 23.17 -18.47
C SER A 62 -10.57 22.92 -17.11
N ASP A 63 -11.35 22.75 -16.04
CA ASP A 63 -10.81 22.50 -14.70
C ASP A 63 -10.28 21.08 -14.61
N VAL A 64 -11.02 20.11 -15.14
CA VAL A 64 -10.59 18.70 -15.20
C VAL A 64 -9.29 18.55 -16.01
N ALA A 65 -9.19 19.21 -17.17
CA ALA A 65 -7.98 19.21 -17.99
C ALA A 65 -6.81 19.87 -17.26
N SER A 66 -7.06 20.98 -16.55
CA SER A 66 -6.06 21.67 -15.71
C SER A 66 -5.55 20.80 -14.57
N HIS A 67 -6.45 20.05 -13.90
CA HIS A 67 -6.08 19.08 -12.88
C HIS A 67 -5.17 17.99 -13.45
N TRP A 68 -5.56 17.41 -14.59
CA TRP A 68 -4.83 16.32 -15.23
C TRP A 68 -3.44 16.76 -15.70
N MET A 69 -3.31 17.91 -16.37
CA MET A 69 -2.05 18.34 -16.97
C MET A 69 -0.91 18.57 -15.95
N HIS A 70 -1.26 18.72 -14.66
CA HIS A 70 -0.31 18.86 -13.55
C HIS A 70 -0.19 17.59 -12.68
N SER A 71 -0.74 16.47 -13.15
CA SER A 71 -0.72 15.20 -12.43
C SER A 71 0.43 14.28 -12.86
N ALA A 72 0.72 13.27 -12.04
CA ALA A 72 1.67 12.21 -12.41
C ALA A 72 1.19 11.36 -13.60
N HIS A 73 -0.12 11.35 -13.91
CA HIS A 73 -0.65 10.68 -15.09
C HIS A 73 -0.28 11.41 -16.39
N ALA A 74 -0.31 12.74 -16.40
CA ALA A 74 0.14 13.52 -17.55
C ALA A 74 1.65 13.38 -17.78
N TYR A 75 2.43 13.22 -16.70
CA TYR A 75 3.89 12.96 -16.73
C TYR A 75 4.21 11.49 -16.46
N ALA A 76 3.44 10.56 -17.03
CA ALA A 76 3.70 9.14 -16.84
C ALA A 76 4.79 8.59 -17.77
N SER A 77 5.17 9.34 -18.82
CA SER A 77 6.03 8.87 -19.92
C SER A 77 7.48 9.39 -19.81
N PHE A 78 8.24 9.44 -20.90
CA PHE A 78 9.67 9.79 -20.94
C PHE A 78 9.97 11.24 -20.56
N ASP A 79 8.95 12.09 -20.48
CA ASP A 79 8.97 13.44 -19.93
C ASP A 79 9.13 13.46 -18.40
N ASN A 80 8.90 12.33 -17.74
CA ASN A 80 9.26 12.10 -16.35
C ASN A 80 10.69 11.52 -16.25
N PRO A 81 11.66 12.31 -15.76
CA PRO A 81 13.06 11.91 -15.77
C PRO A 81 13.36 10.75 -14.79
N TRP A 82 12.55 10.58 -13.75
CA TRP A 82 12.69 9.45 -12.82
C TRP A 82 12.25 8.14 -13.48
N TYR A 83 11.09 8.13 -14.13
CA TYR A 83 10.65 6.98 -14.91
C TYR A 83 11.62 6.68 -16.06
N ARG A 84 12.06 7.71 -16.79
CA ARG A 84 13.03 7.58 -17.88
C ARG A 84 14.32 6.90 -17.41
N THR A 85 14.82 7.25 -16.24
CA THR A 85 16.02 6.63 -15.66
C THR A 85 15.85 5.11 -15.51
N SER A 86 14.73 4.67 -14.93
CA SER A 86 14.44 3.24 -14.79
C SER A 86 14.21 2.54 -16.13
N VAL A 87 13.43 3.12 -17.04
CA VAL A 87 13.06 2.45 -18.29
C VAL A 87 14.22 2.42 -19.29
N ASP A 88 15.05 3.47 -19.38
CA ASP A 88 16.23 3.46 -20.26
C ASP A 88 17.24 2.40 -19.78
N GLU A 89 17.55 2.35 -18.48
CA GLU A 89 18.42 1.30 -17.91
C GLU A 89 17.83 -0.10 -18.09
N PHE A 90 16.54 -0.28 -17.84
CA PHE A 90 15.86 -1.56 -18.09
C PHE A 90 16.02 -2.00 -19.55
N ARG A 91 15.87 -1.06 -20.50
CA ARG A 91 15.98 -1.35 -21.94
C ARG A 91 17.41 -1.66 -22.37
N GLU A 92 18.42 -1.08 -21.71
CA GLU A 92 19.82 -1.46 -21.90
C GLU A 92 20.08 -2.91 -21.47
N HIS A 93 19.48 -3.34 -20.35
CA HIS A 93 19.68 -4.69 -19.80
C HIS A 93 18.80 -5.77 -20.45
N ARG A 94 17.56 -5.45 -20.81
CA ARG A 94 16.53 -6.41 -21.22
C ARG A 94 16.04 -6.24 -22.66
N GLY A 95 16.42 -5.14 -23.31
CA GLY A 95 15.99 -4.79 -24.64
C GLY A 95 14.62 -4.08 -24.68
N ALA A 96 14.36 -3.40 -25.80
CA ALA A 96 13.18 -2.56 -25.99
C ALA A 96 11.85 -3.34 -25.91
N LYS A 97 11.78 -4.57 -26.43
CA LYS A 97 10.54 -5.36 -26.40
C LYS A 97 10.11 -5.75 -24.99
N ALA A 98 11.05 -6.02 -24.09
CA ALA A 98 10.72 -6.33 -22.71
C ALA A 98 10.10 -5.13 -21.97
N SER A 99 10.42 -3.89 -22.38
CA SER A 99 9.89 -2.68 -21.74
C SER A 99 8.42 -2.40 -22.06
N ARG A 100 7.77 -3.23 -22.89
CA ARG A 100 6.31 -3.22 -23.03
C ARG A 100 5.61 -3.45 -21.69
N PHE A 101 6.27 -4.16 -20.75
CA PHE A 101 5.83 -4.28 -19.35
C PHE A 101 5.55 -2.91 -18.72
N CYS A 102 6.50 -1.99 -18.83
CA CYS A 102 6.38 -0.62 -18.30
C CYS A 102 5.33 0.16 -19.10
N ALA A 103 5.38 0.04 -20.43
CA ALA A 103 4.54 0.81 -21.34
C ALA A 103 3.04 0.49 -21.23
N GLY A 104 2.66 -0.68 -20.73
CA GLY A 104 1.25 -0.99 -20.45
C GLY A 104 0.58 -0.01 -19.48
N CYS A 105 1.34 0.54 -18.53
CA CYS A 105 0.85 1.48 -17.53
C CYS A 105 1.38 2.90 -17.70
N HIS A 106 2.58 3.09 -18.27
CA HIS A 106 3.24 4.39 -18.40
C HIS A 106 3.12 5.00 -19.80
N ASP A 107 3.19 4.16 -20.84
CA ASP A 107 3.32 4.59 -22.24
C ASP A 107 2.33 3.90 -23.18
N PRO A 108 1.01 3.86 -22.88
CA PRO A 108 0.06 3.07 -23.64
C PRO A 108 0.02 3.48 -25.12
N LEU A 109 0.26 4.75 -25.44
CA LEU A 109 0.30 5.23 -26.82
C LEU A 109 1.57 4.79 -27.57
N LEU A 110 2.74 4.78 -26.92
CA LEU A 110 3.97 4.22 -27.50
C LEU A 110 3.89 2.69 -27.65
N LEU A 111 3.15 2.03 -26.76
CA LEU A 111 2.89 0.59 -26.85
C LEU A 111 2.03 0.29 -28.08
N LEU A 112 0.94 1.02 -28.26
CA LEU A 112 0.01 0.81 -29.38
C LEU A 112 0.58 1.25 -30.73
N SER A 113 1.42 2.29 -30.77
CA SER A 113 2.12 2.68 -32.01
C SER A 113 3.24 1.71 -32.40
N GLY A 114 3.69 0.87 -31.45
CA GLY A 114 4.86 0.01 -31.60
C GLY A 114 6.19 0.77 -31.45
N ASP A 115 6.18 2.06 -31.15
CA ASP A 115 7.40 2.86 -30.97
C ASP A 115 8.22 2.43 -29.77
N ILE A 116 7.57 1.83 -28.76
CA ILE A 116 8.27 1.30 -27.60
C ILE A 116 9.25 0.17 -27.99
N ASP A 117 9.06 -0.54 -29.10
CA ASP A 117 9.91 -1.66 -29.53
C ASP A 117 11.26 -1.25 -30.11
N ARG A 118 11.45 0.05 -30.32
CA ARG A 118 12.66 0.68 -30.83
C ARG A 118 13.10 1.78 -29.89
N GLN A 119 14.29 2.33 -30.09
CA GLN A 119 14.76 3.46 -29.28
C GLN A 119 13.76 4.63 -29.41
N VAL A 120 13.12 4.97 -28.29
CA VAL A 120 12.20 6.11 -28.22
C VAL A 120 13.01 7.39 -28.39
N LYS A 121 12.66 8.15 -29.41
CA LYS A 121 13.32 9.40 -29.80
C LYS A 121 12.71 10.59 -29.06
N PRO A 122 13.50 11.58 -28.63
CA PRO A 122 12.99 12.80 -28.00
C PRO A 122 11.98 13.58 -28.86
N GLU A 123 12.06 13.48 -30.19
CA GLU A 123 11.14 14.14 -31.12
C GLU A 123 9.74 13.47 -31.17
N ASN A 124 9.58 12.28 -30.58
CA ASN A 124 8.31 11.56 -30.62
C ASN A 124 7.33 12.13 -29.59
N GLU A 125 6.31 12.85 -30.05
CA GLU A 125 5.29 13.48 -29.21
C GLU A 125 4.53 12.49 -28.31
N LEU A 126 4.39 11.22 -28.73
CA LEU A 126 3.75 10.18 -27.91
C LEU A 126 4.52 9.89 -26.62
N ALA A 127 5.82 10.20 -26.57
CA ALA A 127 6.67 10.07 -25.39
C ALA A 127 6.42 11.17 -24.33
N TYR A 128 5.47 12.06 -24.59
CA TYR A 128 5.03 13.16 -23.73
C TYR A 128 3.53 13.12 -23.48
N ALA A 129 2.78 12.15 -24.02
CA ALA A 129 1.33 12.13 -23.88
C ALA A 129 0.87 11.65 -22.48
N GLY A 130 1.64 10.73 -21.87
CA GLY A 130 1.27 10.10 -20.61
C GLY A 130 -0.04 9.31 -20.71
N ILE A 131 -0.84 9.35 -19.65
CA ILE A 131 -2.17 8.72 -19.58
C ILE A 131 -3.22 9.79 -19.86
N THR A 132 -3.57 9.98 -21.13
CA THR A 132 -4.52 11.01 -21.58
C THR A 132 -5.95 10.73 -21.17
N CYS A 133 -6.85 11.72 -21.35
CA CYS A 133 -8.29 11.59 -21.11
C CYS A 133 -8.86 10.34 -21.77
N LEU A 134 -8.58 10.14 -23.06
CA LEU A 134 -9.15 9.04 -23.82
C LEU A 134 -8.48 7.69 -23.61
N VAL A 135 -7.28 7.63 -23.01
CA VAL A 135 -6.75 6.35 -22.51
C VAL A 135 -7.67 5.82 -21.41
N CYS A 136 -7.99 6.62 -20.39
CA CYS A 136 -8.88 6.19 -19.31
C CYS A 136 -10.35 6.06 -19.75
N HIS A 137 -10.89 7.08 -20.43
CA HIS A 137 -12.29 7.13 -20.83
C HIS A 137 -12.63 6.24 -22.05
N SER A 138 -11.66 5.50 -22.59
CA SER A 138 -11.89 4.44 -23.58
C SER A 138 -11.69 3.03 -23.05
N VAL A 139 -11.43 2.85 -21.75
CA VAL A 139 -11.38 1.52 -21.14
C VAL A 139 -12.79 0.91 -21.08
N GLU A 140 -13.05 -0.08 -21.93
CA GLU A 140 -14.34 -0.79 -21.94
C GLU A 140 -14.37 -1.97 -20.97
N SER A 141 -13.24 -2.63 -20.73
CA SER A 141 -13.12 -3.75 -19.80
C SER A 141 -11.75 -3.84 -19.15
N THR A 142 -11.70 -4.44 -17.96
CA THR A 142 -10.46 -4.70 -17.20
C THR A 142 -10.43 -6.13 -16.70
N ARG A 143 -9.24 -6.58 -16.31
CA ARG A 143 -9.02 -7.84 -15.61
C ARG A 143 -8.19 -7.61 -14.33
N PRO A 144 -8.35 -8.44 -13.29
CA PRO A 144 -7.71 -8.25 -11.98
C PRO A 144 -6.23 -8.71 -11.91
N ASP A 145 -5.66 -9.16 -13.02
CA ASP A 145 -4.30 -9.72 -13.17
C ASP A 145 -3.18 -8.66 -13.20
N GLY A 146 -3.51 -7.38 -13.41
CA GLY A 146 -2.56 -6.26 -13.41
C GLY A 146 -1.70 -6.20 -14.69
N ASN A 147 -0.57 -5.49 -14.65
CA ASN A 147 0.34 -5.30 -15.79
C ASN A 147 -0.33 -4.64 -17.02
N GLY A 148 -1.16 -3.61 -16.81
CA GLY A 148 -1.87 -2.91 -17.87
C GLY A 148 -3.07 -3.70 -18.41
N SER A 149 -3.75 -4.47 -17.55
CA SER A 149 -4.80 -5.43 -17.93
C SER A 149 -6.15 -4.79 -18.29
N PHE A 150 -6.15 -3.91 -19.29
CA PHE A 150 -7.36 -3.24 -19.77
C PHE A 150 -7.50 -3.33 -21.29
N THR A 151 -8.75 -3.24 -21.75
CA THR A 151 -9.10 -3.21 -23.17
C THR A 151 -9.64 -1.83 -23.52
N LEU A 152 -9.06 -1.21 -24.56
CA LEU A 152 -9.53 0.05 -25.11
C LEU A 152 -10.54 -0.18 -26.24
N THR A 153 -11.56 0.66 -26.28
CA THR A 153 -12.56 0.71 -27.35
C THR A 153 -12.17 1.77 -28.38
N ASP A 154 -12.36 1.48 -29.67
CA ASP A 154 -12.15 2.45 -30.76
C ASP A 154 -13.44 3.22 -31.12
N ARG A 155 -14.55 2.94 -30.42
CA ARG A 155 -15.84 3.62 -30.62
C ARG A 155 -15.64 5.15 -30.67
N PRO A 156 -16.15 5.83 -31.72
CA PRO A 156 -16.03 7.28 -31.86
C PRO A 156 -16.56 8.03 -30.64
N VAL A 157 -16.00 9.21 -30.40
CA VAL A 157 -16.47 10.14 -29.37
C VAL A 157 -17.21 11.27 -30.08
N LEU A 158 -18.49 11.40 -29.79
CA LEU A 158 -19.29 12.55 -30.19
C LEU A 158 -18.90 13.73 -29.30
N ILE A 159 -18.45 14.84 -29.87
CA ILE A 159 -18.31 16.11 -29.16
C ILE A 159 -19.66 16.82 -29.26
N PRO A 160 -20.42 16.94 -28.15
CA PRO A 160 -21.81 17.38 -28.21
C PRO A 160 -21.92 18.90 -28.35
N ASP A 161 -22.95 19.37 -29.04
CA ASP A 161 -23.46 20.73 -28.84
C ASP A 161 -24.11 20.79 -27.43
N PRO A 162 -23.64 21.66 -26.51
CA PRO A 162 -24.24 21.79 -25.18
C PRO A 162 -25.72 22.17 -25.19
N ALA A 163 -26.25 22.69 -26.31
CA ALA A 163 -27.66 22.99 -26.49
C ALA A 163 -28.52 21.76 -26.87
N VAL A 164 -27.90 20.60 -27.16
CA VAL A 164 -28.58 19.39 -27.63
C VAL A 164 -28.48 18.26 -26.59
N PRO A 165 -29.49 18.07 -25.72
CA PRO A 165 -29.43 17.10 -24.63
C PRO A 165 -29.16 15.64 -25.07
N ALA A 166 -29.65 15.25 -26.25
CA ALA A 166 -29.43 13.90 -26.78
C ALA A 166 -27.95 13.63 -27.10
N GLU A 167 -27.22 14.64 -27.57
CA GLU A 167 -25.78 14.51 -27.85
C GLU A 167 -24.98 14.42 -26.55
N ILE A 168 -25.37 15.20 -25.53
CA ILE A 168 -24.77 15.13 -24.18
C ILE A 168 -24.94 13.72 -23.59
N GLU A 169 -26.14 13.13 -23.70
CA GLU A 169 -26.35 11.78 -23.18
C GLU A 169 -25.52 10.74 -23.96
N ALA A 170 -25.48 10.82 -25.29
CA ALA A 170 -24.64 9.92 -26.09
C ALA A 170 -23.14 10.05 -25.75
N HIS A 171 -22.66 11.29 -25.52
CA HIS A 171 -21.31 11.57 -25.06
C HIS A 171 -21.03 10.95 -23.67
N ARG A 172 -21.96 11.15 -22.73
CA ARG A 172 -21.88 10.59 -21.37
C ARG A 172 -21.89 9.07 -21.37
N GLU A 173 -22.76 8.42 -22.15
CA GLU A 173 -22.80 6.97 -22.29
C GLU A 173 -21.47 6.42 -22.82
N ARG A 174 -20.84 7.13 -23.76
CA ARG A 174 -19.54 6.74 -24.34
C ARG A 174 -18.38 6.92 -23.37
N LEU A 175 -18.36 7.99 -22.58
CA LEU A 175 -17.19 8.36 -21.75
C LEU A 175 -17.34 7.99 -20.27
N ALA A 176 -18.53 7.60 -19.81
CA ALA A 176 -18.77 7.21 -18.42
C ALA A 176 -19.17 5.74 -18.27
N MET A 177 -18.52 4.86 -19.06
CA MET A 177 -18.74 3.41 -19.06
C MET A 177 -18.62 2.79 -17.65
N PRO A 178 -19.33 1.68 -17.35
CA PRO A 178 -19.36 1.10 -16.01
C PRO A 178 -17.98 0.81 -15.41
N THR A 179 -17.04 0.33 -16.21
CA THR A 179 -15.66 0.00 -15.79
C THR A 179 -14.94 1.18 -15.16
N LEU A 180 -15.13 2.41 -15.69
CA LEU A 180 -14.56 3.66 -15.17
C LEU A 180 -15.08 4.00 -13.76
N ARG A 181 -16.24 3.47 -13.37
CA ARG A 181 -16.89 3.75 -12.09
C ARG A 181 -16.54 2.73 -11.00
N SER A 182 -15.44 2.01 -11.15
CA SER A 182 -15.01 0.97 -10.22
C SER A 182 -13.51 1.01 -9.96
N ALA A 183 -13.08 0.46 -8.81
CA ALA A 183 -11.66 0.28 -8.48
C ALA A 183 -10.91 -0.60 -9.49
N ALA A 184 -11.63 -1.40 -10.28
CA ALA A 184 -11.04 -2.29 -11.29
C ALA A 184 -10.32 -1.52 -12.41
N LEU A 185 -10.72 -0.27 -12.70
CA LEU A 185 -9.97 0.58 -13.62
C LEU A 185 -8.56 0.83 -13.07
N CYS A 186 -8.49 1.38 -11.86
CA CYS A 186 -7.22 1.74 -11.21
C CYS A 186 -6.33 0.51 -11.07
N GLY A 187 -6.91 -0.62 -10.65
CA GLY A 187 -6.20 -1.88 -10.48
C GLY A 187 -5.53 -2.45 -11.73
N SER A 188 -5.96 -2.06 -12.94
CA SER A 188 -5.30 -2.51 -14.17
C SER A 188 -3.86 -1.99 -14.29
N CYS A 189 -3.56 -0.82 -13.71
CA CYS A 189 -2.22 -0.22 -13.68
C CYS A 189 -1.58 -0.22 -12.28
N HIS A 190 -2.37 -0.06 -11.22
CA HIS A 190 -1.94 -0.06 -9.81
C HIS A 190 -1.85 -1.47 -9.21
N ARG A 191 -1.85 -2.48 -10.08
CA ARG A 191 -1.45 -3.84 -9.79
C ARG A 191 -0.43 -4.28 -10.82
N SER A 192 0.74 -4.70 -10.38
CA SER A 192 1.86 -5.08 -11.22
C SER A 192 2.68 -6.20 -10.57
N PHE A 193 3.09 -7.16 -11.38
CA PHE A 193 3.92 -8.28 -10.97
C PHE A 193 5.03 -8.51 -11.98
N SER A 194 6.22 -8.74 -11.45
CA SER A 194 7.41 -9.09 -12.20
C SER A 194 7.43 -10.60 -12.49
N GLY A 195 8.17 -11.04 -13.50
CA GLY A 195 8.21 -12.45 -13.91
C GLY A 195 9.21 -12.75 -15.03
N PRO A 196 9.24 -13.99 -15.55
CA PRO A 196 10.23 -14.43 -16.55
C PRO A 196 10.30 -13.57 -17.80
N ALA A 197 9.16 -13.02 -18.23
CA ALA A 197 9.11 -12.18 -19.42
C ALA A 197 9.93 -10.88 -19.31
N ILE A 198 10.25 -10.43 -18.10
CA ILE A 198 11.10 -9.24 -17.87
C ILE A 198 12.47 -9.57 -17.24
N GLY A 199 12.72 -10.84 -16.89
CA GLY A 199 14.03 -11.32 -16.44
C GLY A 199 14.08 -11.95 -15.06
N ASN A 200 12.97 -12.01 -14.34
CA ASN A 200 12.90 -12.64 -13.02
C ASN A 200 12.70 -14.16 -13.15
N GLU A 201 13.32 -14.95 -12.28
CA GLU A 201 13.14 -16.41 -12.29
C GLU A 201 11.70 -16.82 -11.93
N HIS A 202 11.08 -16.09 -11.01
CA HIS A 202 9.74 -16.36 -10.48
C HIS A 202 8.83 -15.15 -10.65
N HIS A 203 7.51 -15.37 -10.52
CA HIS A 203 6.60 -14.23 -10.36
C HIS A 203 6.81 -13.60 -9.00
N LEU A 204 7.03 -12.29 -8.99
CA LEU A 204 7.26 -11.52 -7.78
C LEU A 204 6.22 -10.42 -7.65
N PRO A 205 5.73 -10.15 -6.43
CA PRO A 205 4.85 -9.01 -6.21
C PRO A 205 5.61 -7.72 -6.56
N GLY A 206 4.99 -6.87 -7.38
CA GLY A 206 5.41 -5.50 -7.59
C GLY A 206 4.52 -4.56 -6.78
N ILE A 207 3.73 -3.76 -7.49
CA ILE A 207 2.70 -2.90 -6.89
C ILE A 207 1.42 -3.73 -6.73
N ASP A 208 0.76 -3.74 -5.57
CA ASP A 208 -0.58 -4.33 -5.43
C ASP A 208 -1.45 -3.53 -4.46
N ASP A 209 -1.67 -2.25 -4.79
CA ASP A 209 -2.49 -1.37 -3.97
C ASP A 209 -3.98 -1.78 -4.02
N LEU A 210 -4.44 -2.38 -5.15
CA LEU A 210 -5.79 -2.95 -5.26
C LEU A 210 -5.97 -4.15 -4.31
N GLY A 211 -5.01 -5.06 -4.26
CA GLY A 211 -5.05 -6.23 -3.38
C GLY A 211 -5.10 -5.84 -1.91
N ASP A 212 -4.29 -4.85 -1.51
CA ASP A 212 -4.31 -4.33 -0.15
C ASP A 212 -5.61 -3.56 0.17
N TRP A 213 -6.11 -2.74 -0.75
CA TRP A 213 -7.39 -2.03 -0.57
C TRP A 213 -8.57 -2.97 -0.47
N SER A 214 -8.66 -3.96 -1.36
CA SER A 214 -9.75 -4.93 -1.37
C SER A 214 -9.78 -5.80 -0.10
N ALA A 215 -8.67 -5.93 0.63
CA ALA A 215 -8.60 -6.60 1.92
C ALA A 215 -8.93 -5.68 3.12
N SER A 216 -9.19 -4.38 2.89
CA SER A 216 -9.41 -3.39 3.94
C SER A 216 -10.90 -3.14 4.23
N ALA A 217 -11.19 -2.56 5.39
CA ALA A 217 -12.56 -2.18 5.76
C ALA A 217 -13.14 -1.09 4.85
N PHE A 218 -12.30 -0.31 4.15
CA PHE A 218 -12.78 0.64 3.14
C PHE A 218 -13.42 -0.04 1.93
N ALA A 219 -13.04 -1.29 1.63
CA ALA A 219 -13.64 -2.10 0.58
C ALA A 219 -14.78 -3.01 1.08
N GLY A 220 -15.21 -2.85 2.33
CA GLY A 220 -16.20 -3.72 2.98
C GLY A 220 -15.66 -5.09 3.42
N SER A 221 -14.33 -5.27 3.40
CA SER A 221 -13.67 -6.49 3.92
C SER A 221 -13.54 -6.48 5.44
N VAL A 222 -13.34 -7.66 6.02
CA VAL A 222 -13.44 -7.87 7.47
C VAL A 222 -12.05 -8.02 8.07
N PRO A 223 -11.47 -6.96 8.65
CA PRO A 223 -10.19 -7.06 9.36
C PRO A 223 -10.30 -7.98 10.58
N ASN A 224 -9.15 -8.31 11.19
CA ASN A 224 -9.09 -9.15 12.39
C ASN A 224 -9.20 -8.35 13.71
N HIS A 225 -9.75 -7.14 13.65
CA HIS A 225 -10.04 -6.27 14.78
C HIS A 225 -11.15 -5.28 14.39
N TRP A 226 -11.72 -4.58 15.37
CA TRP A 226 -12.90 -3.75 15.17
C TRP A 226 -12.49 -2.40 14.59
N VAL A 227 -12.94 -2.14 13.36
CA VAL A 227 -12.70 -0.91 12.62
C VAL A 227 -14.05 -0.41 12.12
N ALA A 228 -14.41 0.81 12.48
CA ALA A 228 -15.59 1.49 11.99
C ALA A 228 -15.16 2.61 11.05
N VAL A 229 -15.29 2.38 9.74
CA VAL A 229 -15.01 3.36 8.69
C VAL A 229 -16.13 3.35 7.65
N ALA A 230 -16.33 4.49 6.99
CA ALA A 230 -17.17 4.52 5.80
C ALA A 230 -16.42 3.83 4.65
N GLU A 231 -17.12 2.96 3.92
CA GLU A 231 -16.58 2.37 2.70
C GLU A 231 -16.25 3.45 1.67
N SER A 232 -15.15 3.27 0.96
CA SER A 232 -14.67 4.17 -0.08
C SER A 232 -13.81 3.39 -1.07
N ASP A 233 -13.87 3.77 -2.34
CA ASP A 233 -13.01 3.23 -3.38
C ASP A 233 -11.84 4.18 -3.70
N CYS A 234 -11.01 3.79 -4.67
CA CYS A 234 -9.87 4.58 -5.11
C CYS A 234 -10.28 6.01 -5.52
N ARG A 235 -11.46 6.20 -6.12
CA ARG A 235 -11.94 7.50 -6.60
C ARG A 235 -12.44 8.37 -5.43
N GLY A 236 -13.11 7.75 -4.46
CA GLY A 236 -13.54 8.44 -3.24
C GLY A 236 -12.38 9.11 -2.49
N CYS A 237 -11.18 8.52 -2.55
CA CYS A 237 -9.97 9.07 -1.91
C CYS A 237 -9.06 9.87 -2.87
N HIS A 238 -8.90 9.47 -4.13
CA HIS A 238 -7.92 10.08 -5.06
C HIS A 238 -8.54 10.98 -6.13
N MET A 239 -9.87 11.03 -6.24
CA MET A 239 -10.63 11.90 -7.15
C MET A 239 -11.68 12.70 -6.37
N THR A 240 -11.29 13.19 -5.19
CA THR A 240 -12.16 13.96 -4.30
C THR A 240 -12.80 15.14 -5.03
N PRO A 241 -14.09 15.45 -4.81
CA PRO A 241 -14.73 16.60 -5.43
C PRO A 241 -14.02 17.92 -5.12
N GLU A 242 -13.88 18.78 -6.14
CA GLU A 242 -13.26 20.11 -6.04
C GLU A 242 -14.19 21.17 -6.65
N PRO A 243 -14.16 22.42 -6.14
CA PRO A 243 -14.91 23.53 -6.73
C PRO A 243 -14.61 23.71 -8.22
N ALA A 244 -15.67 23.81 -9.02
CA ALA A 244 -15.58 24.05 -10.45
C ALA A 244 -15.76 25.54 -10.79
N SER A 245 -15.03 25.99 -11.80
CA SER A 245 -15.24 27.24 -12.50
C SER A 245 -16.58 27.23 -13.22
N THR A 246 -17.23 28.39 -13.37
CA THR A 246 -18.58 28.52 -13.98
C THR A 246 -18.69 27.97 -15.42
N GLY A 247 -17.56 27.76 -16.11
CA GLY A 247 -17.51 27.28 -17.49
C GLY A 247 -17.25 25.79 -17.67
N ASP A 248 -16.95 25.03 -16.62
CA ASP A 248 -16.68 23.59 -16.76
C ASP A 248 -18.00 22.80 -16.82
N LEU A 249 -18.26 22.15 -17.95
CA LEU A 249 -19.49 21.41 -18.22
C LEU A 249 -19.52 20.03 -17.56
N ALA A 250 -18.43 19.57 -16.91
CA ALA A 250 -18.46 18.39 -16.05
C ALA A 250 -19.03 18.70 -14.65
N ALA A 251 -19.19 19.98 -14.31
CA ALA A 251 -19.61 20.39 -12.97
C ALA A 251 -21.01 19.87 -12.63
N THR A 252 -21.13 19.19 -11.50
CA THR A 252 -22.40 18.81 -10.87
C THR A 252 -22.46 19.50 -9.51
N ASP A 253 -23.51 20.28 -9.27
CA ASP A 253 -23.67 21.09 -8.05
C ASP A 253 -22.46 22.00 -7.75
N GLY A 254 -21.83 22.53 -8.81
CA GLY A 254 -20.65 23.40 -8.71
C GLY A 254 -19.34 22.68 -8.38
N LEU A 255 -19.30 21.35 -8.45
CA LEU A 255 -18.13 20.52 -8.17
C LEU A 255 -17.76 19.64 -9.37
N VAL A 256 -16.47 19.40 -9.55
CA VAL A 256 -15.93 18.37 -10.46
C VAL A 256 -15.17 17.33 -9.66
N SER A 257 -15.12 16.07 -10.13
CA SER A 257 -14.21 15.08 -9.56
C SER A 257 -12.77 15.52 -9.82
N GLY A 258 -11.94 15.55 -8.77
CA GLY A 258 -10.52 15.89 -8.90
C GLY A 258 -9.80 14.93 -9.86
N HIS A 259 -9.09 15.47 -10.85
CA HIS A 259 -8.21 14.71 -11.75
C HIS A 259 -6.74 15.04 -11.47
N ARG A 260 -6.46 15.32 -10.20
CA ARG A 260 -5.13 15.65 -9.66
C ARG A 260 -4.35 14.40 -9.28
N TRP A 261 -5.05 13.38 -8.80
CA TRP A 261 -4.52 12.17 -8.17
C TRP A 261 -3.36 12.48 -7.23
N ALA A 262 -3.55 13.52 -6.41
CA ALA A 262 -2.56 13.99 -5.45
C ALA A 262 -2.25 12.86 -4.45
N ALA A 263 -0.97 12.60 -4.25
CA ALA A 263 -0.45 11.52 -3.41
C ALA A 263 1.02 11.79 -3.08
N SER A 264 1.92 10.83 -3.28
CA SER A 264 3.33 10.92 -2.85
C SER A 264 4.28 11.64 -3.81
N HIS A 265 3.83 12.16 -4.96
CA HIS A 265 4.69 12.75 -6.00
C HIS A 265 5.23 14.17 -5.66
N THR A 266 5.69 14.38 -4.42
CA THR A 266 6.14 15.68 -3.89
C THR A 266 7.26 16.31 -4.72
N ALA A 267 8.22 15.52 -5.19
CA ALA A 267 9.35 16.00 -6.00
C ALA A 267 8.93 16.56 -7.37
N MET A 268 7.87 16.01 -7.96
CA MET A 268 7.28 16.48 -9.22
C MET A 268 6.39 17.70 -8.95
N ALA A 269 5.45 17.59 -8.00
CA ALA A 269 4.48 18.64 -7.68
C ALA A 269 5.16 19.97 -7.33
N ALA A 270 6.30 19.95 -6.61
CA ALA A 270 7.04 21.14 -6.26
C ALA A 270 7.69 21.90 -7.46
N GLN A 271 7.74 21.27 -8.63
CA GLN A 271 8.31 21.87 -9.86
C GLN A 271 7.23 22.32 -10.85
N LEU A 272 5.99 21.86 -10.67
CA LEU A 272 4.88 22.22 -11.54
C LEU A 272 4.27 23.58 -11.13
N PRO A 273 3.72 24.36 -12.07
CA PRO A 273 3.22 25.71 -11.80
C PRO A 273 1.92 25.74 -10.99
N ASP A 274 1.19 24.63 -10.95
CA ASP A 274 -0.07 24.53 -10.21
C ASP A 274 0.16 24.34 -8.71
N ARG A 275 -0.02 25.43 -7.95
CA ARG A 275 0.12 25.42 -6.49
C ARG A 275 -0.92 24.54 -5.80
N ALA A 276 -2.15 24.46 -6.34
CA ALA A 276 -3.18 23.63 -5.76
C ALA A 276 -2.80 22.14 -5.82
N GLN A 277 -2.07 21.72 -6.86
CA GLN A 277 -1.51 20.37 -6.90
C GLN A 277 -0.56 20.09 -5.74
N GLY A 278 0.35 21.04 -5.43
CA GLY A 278 1.28 20.92 -4.31
C GLY A 278 0.56 20.88 -2.96
N GLU A 279 -0.41 21.77 -2.74
CA GLU A 279 -1.23 21.82 -1.53
C GLU A 279 -2.01 20.51 -1.33
N ARG A 280 -2.63 19.98 -2.38
CA ARG A 280 -3.35 18.68 -2.31
C ARG A 280 -2.43 17.50 -2.02
N VAL A 281 -1.20 17.52 -2.55
CA VAL A 281 -0.19 16.50 -2.25
C VAL A 281 0.17 16.52 -0.77
N ASP A 282 0.38 17.71 -0.19
CA ASP A 282 0.67 17.85 1.24
C ASP A 282 -0.54 17.46 2.11
N ASP A 283 -1.76 17.92 1.76
CA ASP A 283 -3.01 17.57 2.46
C ASP A 283 -3.25 16.06 2.49
N THR A 284 -2.91 15.35 1.41
CA THR A 284 -3.08 13.89 1.32
C THR A 284 -2.06 13.14 2.17
N LEU A 285 -0.83 13.68 2.29
CA LEU A 285 0.24 13.02 3.03
C LEU A 285 0.18 13.33 4.53
N VAL A 286 -0.06 14.57 4.92
CA VAL A 286 -0.04 15.02 6.32
C VAL A 286 -1.22 14.39 7.07
N GLY A 287 -0.92 13.67 8.15
CA GLY A 287 -1.92 12.97 8.96
C GLY A 287 -2.36 11.61 8.40
N SER A 288 -1.83 11.15 7.27
CA SER A 288 -2.13 9.83 6.70
C SER A 288 -1.71 8.66 7.62
N VAL A 289 -0.65 8.88 8.41
CA VAL A 289 -0.16 7.97 9.45
C VAL A 289 -0.09 8.72 10.76
N VAL A 290 -0.42 8.05 11.86
CA VAL A 290 -0.16 8.58 13.21
C VAL A 290 1.18 8.06 13.72
N ILE A 291 1.97 8.94 14.34
CA ILE A 291 3.16 8.58 15.10
C ILE A 291 2.94 8.94 16.57
N ASP A 292 3.25 8.03 17.48
CA ASP A 292 3.17 8.21 18.94
C ASP A 292 4.46 7.70 19.61
N ILE A 293 4.72 8.14 20.84
CA ILE A 293 5.81 7.67 21.69
C ILE A 293 5.16 6.93 22.87
N GLY A 294 5.44 5.63 22.95
CA GLY A 294 4.75 4.72 23.86
C GLY A 294 5.64 4.21 24.98
N ALA A 295 5.55 2.91 25.21
CA ALA A 295 6.13 2.27 26.37
C ALA A 295 7.63 2.53 26.52
N THR A 296 8.02 2.79 27.75
CA THR A 296 9.40 3.13 28.12
C THR A 296 9.93 2.11 29.10
N ARG A 297 11.17 1.68 28.92
CA ARG A 297 11.88 0.78 29.81
C ARG A 297 13.15 1.46 30.32
N VAL A 298 13.29 1.50 31.64
CA VAL A 298 14.47 2.02 32.34
C VAL A 298 14.92 0.97 33.34
N ASN A 299 16.18 0.53 33.25
CA ASN A 299 16.75 -0.52 34.13
C ASN A 299 15.85 -1.77 34.28
N GLY A 300 15.27 -2.25 33.18
CA GLY A 300 14.39 -3.42 33.16
C GLY A 300 12.94 -3.16 33.58
N LYS A 301 12.63 -2.04 34.26
CA LYS A 301 11.25 -1.65 34.58
C LYS A 301 10.58 -1.02 33.36
N ARG A 302 9.47 -1.62 32.90
CA ARG A 302 8.65 -1.09 31.80
C ARG A 302 7.45 -0.31 32.35
N VAL A 303 7.19 0.84 31.76
CA VAL A 303 5.98 1.66 31.92
C VAL A 303 5.31 1.86 30.56
N LEU A 304 4.04 2.28 30.53
CA LEU A 304 3.25 2.35 29.30
C LEU A 304 3.47 3.64 28.51
N PHE A 305 3.89 4.70 29.21
CA PHE A 305 4.16 5.99 28.59
C PHE A 305 5.45 6.64 29.13
N PRO A 306 6.08 7.54 28.34
CA PRO A 306 7.32 8.21 28.73
C PRO A 306 7.22 8.98 30.05
N GLU A 307 6.10 9.65 30.29
CA GLU A 307 5.86 10.49 31.46
C GLU A 307 5.77 9.68 32.77
N GLU A 308 5.50 8.38 32.68
CA GLU A 308 5.47 7.45 33.81
C GLU A 308 6.87 6.96 34.22
N ALA A 309 7.89 7.23 33.40
CA ALA A 309 9.24 6.74 33.62
C ALA A 309 9.98 7.58 34.66
N ALA A 310 10.64 6.92 35.61
CA ALA A 310 11.63 7.56 36.48
C ALA A 310 13.02 7.32 35.90
N ILE A 311 13.79 8.40 35.67
CA ILE A 311 15.09 8.35 35.01
C ILE A 311 16.12 9.04 35.88
N ARG A 312 17.32 8.44 35.95
CA ARG A 312 18.52 9.07 36.49
C ARG A 312 19.60 9.12 35.41
N GLY A 313 20.51 10.06 35.56
CA GLY A 313 21.69 10.14 34.71
C GLY A 313 22.50 8.84 34.78
N GLY A 314 22.96 8.37 33.62
CA GLY A 314 23.73 7.14 33.44
C GLY A 314 22.88 5.91 33.14
N GLU A 315 21.56 5.99 33.26
CA GLU A 315 20.67 4.85 33.03
C GLU A 315 20.44 4.59 31.55
N HIS A 316 20.30 3.31 31.20
CA HIS A 316 19.90 2.86 29.87
C HIS A 316 18.38 2.95 29.74
N VAL A 317 17.94 3.64 28.70
CA VAL A 317 16.55 3.94 28.40
C VAL A 317 16.21 3.38 27.04
N VAL A 318 15.13 2.61 26.96
CA VAL A 318 14.53 2.14 25.71
C VAL A 318 13.10 2.65 25.64
N PHE A 319 12.66 3.18 24.51
CA PHE A 319 11.27 3.57 24.31
C PHE A 319 10.75 3.14 22.94
N ASP A 320 9.45 2.85 22.90
CA ASP A 320 8.72 2.46 21.70
C ASP A 320 8.24 3.73 20.96
N VAL A 321 8.39 3.76 19.64
CA VAL A 321 7.68 4.65 18.73
C VAL A 321 6.65 3.82 17.98
N VAL A 322 5.40 4.25 18.03
CA VAL A 322 4.25 3.54 17.46
C VAL A 322 3.81 4.27 16.19
N LEU A 323 3.71 3.54 15.09
CA LEU A 323 3.24 4.03 13.79
C LEU A 323 1.91 3.35 13.47
N GLN A 324 0.86 4.10 13.18
CA GLN A 324 -0.46 3.56 12.85
C GLN A 324 -0.95 4.09 11.51
N ASN A 325 -1.30 3.18 10.60
CA ASN A 325 -2.01 3.53 9.38
C ASN A 325 -3.52 3.51 9.65
N ALA A 326 -4.07 4.66 10.07
CA ALA A 326 -5.49 4.79 10.39
C ALA A 326 -6.35 5.13 9.16
N GLY A 327 -5.80 5.88 8.20
CA GLY A 327 -6.58 6.53 7.14
C GLY A 327 -6.27 6.08 5.71
N VAL A 328 -5.24 5.26 5.47
CA VAL A 328 -4.86 4.86 4.11
C VAL A 328 -5.45 3.48 3.79
N GLY A 329 -6.29 3.42 2.76
CA GLY A 329 -7.02 2.22 2.36
C GLY A 329 -6.16 1.05 1.88
N HIS A 330 -4.88 1.29 1.58
CA HIS A 330 -3.87 0.29 1.25
C HIS A 330 -2.63 0.45 2.17
N ARG A 331 -1.59 -0.35 1.93
CA ARG A 331 -0.34 -0.22 2.70
C ARG A 331 0.31 1.15 2.55
N PHE A 332 0.99 1.61 3.59
CA PHE A 332 1.71 2.88 3.60
C PHE A 332 3.22 2.72 3.84
N PRO A 333 4.09 3.32 3.02
CA PRO A 333 3.78 3.89 1.70
C PRO A 333 3.27 2.80 0.72
N GLY A 334 2.39 3.19 -0.20
CA GLY A 334 1.90 2.34 -1.31
C GLY A 334 2.74 2.51 -2.57
N GLY A 335 2.29 1.98 -3.70
CA GLY A 335 3.00 2.12 -4.99
C GLY A 335 4.32 1.33 -5.03
N THR A 336 5.41 1.98 -5.46
CA THR A 336 6.76 1.38 -5.54
C THR A 336 7.43 1.30 -4.17
N ARG A 337 6.98 0.34 -3.35
CA ARG A 337 7.32 0.23 -1.92
C ARG A 337 8.80 0.14 -1.60
N ASP A 338 9.65 -0.16 -2.58
CA ASP A 338 11.10 -0.25 -2.49
C ASP A 338 11.83 1.08 -2.76
N MET A 339 11.18 2.04 -3.42
CA MET A 339 11.81 3.29 -3.86
C MET A 339 11.53 4.49 -2.94
N HIS A 340 10.52 4.40 -2.08
CA HIS A 340 10.12 5.49 -1.17
C HIS A 340 11.03 5.58 0.05
N ASP A 341 11.40 6.80 0.44
CA ASP A 341 12.05 7.05 1.71
C ASP A 341 11.05 7.71 2.67
N VAL A 342 10.45 6.89 3.51
CA VAL A 342 9.62 7.31 4.64
C VAL A 342 10.30 6.84 5.92
N TRP A 343 10.85 7.76 6.72
CA TRP A 343 11.69 7.40 7.87
C TRP A 343 11.25 8.09 9.15
N VAL A 344 11.64 7.50 10.28
CA VAL A 344 11.40 8.09 11.60
C VAL A 344 12.63 8.88 12.04
N GLU A 345 12.44 10.17 12.27
CA GLU A 345 13.42 11.02 12.95
C GLU A 345 13.11 11.13 14.44
N ILE A 346 14.16 11.09 15.26
CA ILE A 346 14.10 11.28 16.71
C ILE A 346 15.07 12.37 17.11
N ASP A 347 14.62 13.31 17.92
CA ASP A 347 15.44 14.23 18.68
C ASP A 347 15.15 14.05 20.17
N VAL A 348 16.18 13.87 21.00
CA VAL A 348 16.05 13.86 22.47
C VAL A 348 16.77 15.07 23.06
N ARG A 349 16.07 15.90 23.82
CA ARG A 349 16.60 17.11 24.47
C ARG A 349 16.41 17.04 25.98
N ASP A 350 17.30 17.70 26.73
CA ASP A 350 17.08 17.94 28.16
C ASP A 350 16.17 19.16 28.41
N ALA A 351 15.74 19.37 29.65
CA ALA A 351 14.88 20.48 30.05
C ALA A 351 15.49 21.88 29.81
N SER A 352 16.81 21.98 29.58
CA SER A 352 17.45 23.23 29.18
C SER A 352 17.36 23.50 27.66
N GLY A 353 16.82 22.55 26.89
CA GLY A 353 16.76 22.58 25.43
C GLY A 353 17.99 22.00 24.73
N ARG A 354 18.98 21.49 25.48
CA ARG A 354 20.20 20.91 24.91
C ARG A 354 19.90 19.55 24.28
N LEU A 355 20.29 19.41 23.01
CA LEU A 355 20.17 18.16 22.26
C LEU A 355 21.15 17.12 22.82
N LEU A 356 20.63 15.93 23.14
CA LEU A 356 21.36 14.84 23.78
C LEU A 356 21.61 13.66 22.83
N ALA A 357 20.63 13.34 21.98
CA ALA A 357 20.71 12.23 21.04
C ALA A 357 19.77 12.44 19.85
N VAL A 358 20.07 11.80 18.71
CA VAL A 358 19.30 11.87 17.46
C VAL A 358 19.24 10.54 16.72
N SER A 359 18.19 10.36 15.93
CA SER A 359 18.10 9.41 14.81
C SER A 359 17.70 10.21 13.58
N ARG A 360 18.61 10.38 12.62
CA ARG A 360 18.38 11.12 11.37
C ARG A 360 19.22 10.50 10.24
N PRO A 361 18.75 10.50 8.98
CA PRO A 361 19.53 9.98 7.86
C PRO A 361 20.86 10.74 7.74
N SER A 362 21.98 10.02 7.77
CA SER A 362 23.31 10.60 7.59
C SER A 362 23.53 11.06 6.14
N GLU A 363 24.48 11.95 5.86
CA GLU A 363 24.85 12.31 4.47
C GLU A 363 25.60 11.18 3.74
N VAL A 364 26.22 10.28 4.52
CA VAL A 364 27.06 9.17 4.02
C VAL A 364 26.27 7.88 4.15
N ASP A 365 25.21 7.72 3.35
CA ASP A 365 24.34 6.53 3.11
C ASP A 365 24.44 5.33 4.10
N ASN A 366 24.50 5.63 5.39
CA ASN A 366 24.50 4.66 6.47
C ASN A 366 23.19 4.91 7.20
N ASP A 367 22.16 4.20 6.74
CA ASP A 367 20.79 4.31 7.19
C ASP A 367 20.60 3.56 8.52
N ASP A 368 21.27 4.05 9.58
CA ASP A 368 20.94 3.69 10.96
C ASP A 368 19.67 4.42 11.42
N VAL A 369 18.66 4.40 10.55
CA VAL A 369 17.32 4.96 10.76
C VAL A 369 16.30 3.95 10.29
N PHE A 370 15.17 3.91 11.01
CA PHE A 370 14.04 3.12 10.59
C PHE A 370 13.36 3.73 9.37
N VAL A 371 13.10 2.90 8.35
CA VAL A 371 12.45 3.31 7.09
C VAL A 371 11.30 2.35 6.80
N LEU A 372 10.11 2.88 6.51
CA LEU A 372 8.95 2.15 6.01
C LEU A 372 9.14 1.85 4.53
N ARG A 373 9.61 0.63 4.21
CA ARG A 373 9.96 0.21 2.84
C ARG A 373 9.89 -1.31 2.69
N SER A 374 9.62 -1.78 1.48
CA SER A 374 9.87 -3.16 1.07
C SER A 374 11.31 -3.32 0.58
N THR A 375 12.01 -4.34 1.07
CA THR A 375 13.37 -4.69 0.63
C THR A 375 13.30 -5.88 -0.31
N MET A 376 13.69 -5.67 -1.56
CA MET A 376 13.86 -6.74 -2.55
C MET A 376 15.33 -7.15 -2.59
N LEU A 377 15.60 -8.45 -2.74
CA LEU A 377 16.95 -8.96 -2.98
C LEU A 377 17.15 -9.27 -4.45
N ASP A 378 18.36 -9.06 -4.94
CA ASP A 378 18.80 -9.57 -6.23
C ASP A 378 19.29 -11.03 -6.14
N ALA A 379 19.71 -11.61 -7.27
CA ALA A 379 20.17 -12.99 -7.34
C ALA A 379 21.42 -13.30 -6.47
N SER A 380 22.18 -12.27 -6.07
CA SER A 380 23.34 -12.39 -5.17
C SER A 380 22.94 -12.29 -3.69
N ALA A 381 21.64 -12.14 -3.41
CA ALA A 381 21.08 -11.84 -2.10
C ALA A 381 21.46 -10.47 -1.54
N ASP A 382 21.86 -9.53 -2.41
CA ASP A 382 22.09 -8.14 -2.04
C ASP A 382 20.78 -7.33 -2.14
N PRO A 383 20.53 -6.38 -1.22
CA PRO A 383 19.39 -5.47 -1.35
C PRO A 383 19.43 -4.66 -2.66
N GLU A 384 18.38 -4.75 -3.46
CA GLU A 384 18.19 -3.92 -4.64
C GLU A 384 17.55 -2.58 -4.25
N ILE A 385 18.27 -1.47 -4.49
CA ILE A 385 17.95 -0.13 -3.95
C ILE A 385 17.77 0.93 -5.04
N LEU A 386 17.97 0.57 -6.31
CA LEU A 386 17.81 1.44 -7.48
C LEU A 386 16.52 1.13 -8.26
N HIS A 387 15.63 0.30 -7.70
CA HIS A 387 14.36 -0.08 -8.33
C HIS A 387 14.55 -0.80 -9.67
N GLN A 388 15.58 -1.65 -9.77
CA GLN A 388 15.84 -2.47 -10.97
C GLN A 388 14.95 -3.71 -10.96
N VAL A 389 13.67 -3.55 -11.34
CA VAL A 389 12.64 -4.59 -11.21
C VAL A 389 12.98 -5.91 -11.91
N HIS A 390 13.77 -5.89 -12.99
CA HIS A 390 14.24 -7.09 -13.70
C HIS A 390 15.30 -7.89 -12.92
N ARG A 391 15.88 -7.32 -11.86
CA ARG A 391 16.88 -7.99 -11.00
C ARG A 391 16.28 -8.57 -9.74
N PHE A 392 15.04 -8.23 -9.40
CA PHE A 392 14.39 -8.78 -8.22
C PHE A 392 14.37 -10.31 -8.29
N ALA A 393 14.81 -10.95 -7.21
CA ALA A 393 14.84 -12.39 -7.09
C ALA A 393 13.93 -12.89 -5.97
N THR A 394 13.85 -12.18 -4.83
CA THR A 394 12.88 -12.45 -3.76
C THR A 394 12.62 -11.21 -2.90
N PRO A 395 11.41 -11.02 -2.35
CA PRO A 395 11.23 -10.10 -1.23
C PRO A 395 12.00 -10.60 -0.01
N ALA A 396 12.70 -9.71 0.69
CA ALA A 396 13.31 -9.99 1.98
C ALA A 396 12.39 -9.60 3.14
N PHE A 397 12.06 -8.31 3.23
CA PHE A 397 11.26 -7.75 4.32
C PHE A 397 10.31 -6.70 3.79
N ASP A 398 9.07 -6.72 4.24
CA ASP A 398 8.13 -5.63 3.98
C ASP A 398 7.85 -4.88 5.30
N ARG A 399 8.44 -3.69 5.43
CA ARG A 399 8.26 -2.80 6.59
C ARG A 399 7.18 -1.74 6.37
N THR A 400 6.45 -1.78 5.26
CA THR A 400 5.30 -0.89 5.05
C THR A 400 4.16 -1.24 6.01
N LEU A 401 3.33 -0.24 6.34
CA LEU A 401 2.24 -0.34 7.31
C LEU A 401 0.93 -0.78 6.64
N PRO A 402 0.39 -1.98 6.96
CA PRO A 402 -0.95 -2.36 6.54
C PRO A 402 -2.03 -1.43 7.02
N THR A 403 -3.10 -1.36 6.24
CA THR A 403 -4.31 -0.61 6.57
C THR A 403 -4.91 -1.04 7.89
N HIS A 404 -5.28 -0.05 8.71
CA HIS A 404 -5.80 -0.21 10.07
C HIS A 404 -4.88 -0.94 11.05
N ASP A 405 -3.59 -1.10 10.73
CA ASP A 405 -2.64 -1.77 11.61
C ASP A 405 -1.60 -0.79 12.18
N ALA A 406 -0.87 -1.26 13.18
CA ALA A 406 0.21 -0.53 13.82
C ALA A 406 1.52 -1.31 13.79
N GLN A 407 2.63 -0.57 13.82
CA GLN A 407 3.98 -1.11 13.92
C GLN A 407 4.76 -0.36 15.00
N ILE A 408 5.66 -1.06 15.68
CA ILE A 408 6.53 -0.49 16.70
C ILE A 408 7.97 -0.54 16.25
N VAL A 409 8.69 0.53 16.57
CA VAL A 409 10.15 0.65 16.45
C VAL A 409 10.69 1.05 17.81
N ARG A 410 11.75 0.40 18.27
CA ARG A 410 12.41 0.72 19.52
C ARG A 410 13.59 1.64 19.30
N TYR A 411 13.73 2.61 20.19
CA TYR A 411 14.89 3.48 20.26
C TYR A 411 15.53 3.37 21.64
N GLU A 412 16.85 3.40 21.68
CA GLU A 412 17.58 3.37 22.93
C GLU A 412 18.63 4.47 23.04
N LEU A 413 18.86 4.92 24.27
CA LEU A 413 19.95 5.81 24.63
C LEU A 413 20.41 5.55 26.06
N THR A 414 21.63 6.00 26.38
CA THR A 414 22.06 6.16 27.76
C THR A 414 21.84 7.62 28.17
N ALA A 415 21.00 7.85 29.20
CA ALA A 415 20.73 9.19 29.69
C ALA A 415 22.03 9.84 30.20
N PRO A 416 22.46 11.02 29.72
CA PRO A 416 23.70 11.64 30.20
C PRO A 416 23.63 11.99 31.69
N ASN A 417 24.73 11.75 32.44
CA ASN A 417 24.82 12.02 33.89
C ASN A 417 24.42 13.45 34.30
N ARG A 418 24.60 14.43 33.41
CA ARG A 418 24.32 15.86 33.65
C ARG A 418 23.10 16.36 32.87
N ALA A 419 22.22 15.49 32.40
CA ALA A 419 21.00 15.91 31.73
C ALA A 419 20.01 16.54 32.72
N SER A 420 19.44 17.68 32.37
CA SER A 420 18.33 18.29 33.09
C SER A 420 17.02 17.56 32.75
N LEU A 421 16.31 17.04 33.75
CA LEU A 421 15.03 16.37 33.55
C LEU A 421 13.85 17.36 33.64
N PRO A 422 12.70 17.06 33.02
CA PRO A 422 12.43 15.89 32.15
C PRO A 422 13.10 15.99 30.78
N LEU A 423 13.31 14.84 30.14
CA LEU A 423 13.75 14.77 28.74
C LEU A 423 12.56 15.02 27.81
N ARG A 424 12.77 15.81 26.76
CA ARG A 424 11.83 15.99 25.65
C ARG A 424 12.20 15.06 24.51
N ILE A 425 11.25 14.31 23.99
CA ILE A 425 11.42 13.43 22.84
C ILE A 425 10.51 13.96 21.73
N ASP A 426 11.12 14.38 20.63
CA ASP A 426 10.41 14.77 19.41
C ASP A 426 10.59 13.66 18.37
N SER A 427 9.48 13.04 17.98
CA SER A 427 9.43 12.02 16.94
C SER A 427 8.69 12.55 15.71
N ARG A 428 9.24 12.33 14.51
CA ARG A 428 8.66 12.79 13.24
C ARG A 428 8.74 11.68 12.19
N LEU A 429 7.62 11.43 11.51
CA LEU A 429 7.59 10.60 10.32
C LEU A 429 7.81 11.51 9.11
N MET A 430 8.96 11.33 8.47
CA MET A 430 9.40 12.15 7.35
C MET A 430 9.18 11.42 6.04
N HIS A 431 8.90 12.17 4.96
CA HIS A 431 8.77 11.63 3.61
C HIS A 431 9.61 12.41 2.60
N ARG A 432 10.22 11.66 1.69
CA ARG A 432 10.63 12.11 0.35
C ARG A 432 10.24 11.03 -0.66
N LYS A 433 9.86 11.44 -1.88
CA LYS A 433 9.36 10.52 -2.89
C LYS A 433 10.38 9.46 -3.30
N HIS A 434 11.63 9.86 -3.55
CA HIS A 434 12.66 8.99 -4.09
C HIS A 434 13.80 8.78 -3.11
N SER A 435 14.32 7.56 -3.08
CA SER A 435 15.56 7.26 -2.36
C SER A 435 16.71 8.15 -2.81
N ARG A 436 17.66 8.47 -1.92
CA ARG A 436 18.81 9.33 -2.28
C ARG A 436 19.65 8.74 -3.41
N LEU A 437 19.88 7.44 -3.37
CA LEU A 437 20.63 6.73 -4.39
C LEU A 437 19.93 6.82 -5.75
N PHE A 438 18.62 6.54 -5.78
CA PHE A 438 17.84 6.65 -7.01
C PHE A 438 17.76 8.10 -7.52
N GLN A 439 17.58 9.09 -6.63
CA GLN A 439 17.58 10.50 -7.01
C GLN A 439 18.90 10.92 -7.66
N ARG A 440 20.05 10.45 -7.14
CA ARG A 440 21.37 10.73 -7.75
C ARG A 440 21.49 10.10 -9.13
N ALA A 441 21.08 8.83 -9.28
CA ALA A 441 21.05 8.18 -10.58
C ALA A 441 20.19 8.95 -11.60
N ALA A 442 19.01 9.44 -11.17
CA ALA A 442 18.14 10.25 -12.03
C ALA A 442 18.76 11.61 -12.41
N CYS A 443 19.45 12.27 -11.47
CA CYS A 443 20.20 13.50 -11.74
C CYS A 443 21.37 13.29 -12.71
N GLU A 444 22.07 12.16 -12.63
CA GLU A 444 23.13 11.82 -13.57
C GLU A 444 22.55 11.53 -14.95
N ALA A 445 21.48 10.75 -15.02
CA ALA A 445 20.77 10.43 -16.27
C ALA A 445 20.21 11.69 -16.95
N SER A 446 19.70 12.67 -16.20
CA SER A 446 19.18 13.93 -16.77
C SER A 446 20.25 14.82 -17.39
N ARG A 447 21.52 14.68 -16.97
CA ARG A 447 22.66 15.46 -17.50
C ARG A 447 23.26 14.89 -18.77
N THR A 448 22.87 13.69 -19.18
CA THR A 448 23.29 13.09 -20.46
C THR A 448 22.68 13.86 -21.65
N GLU A 449 23.25 13.70 -22.85
CA GLU A 449 22.70 14.31 -24.07
C GLU A 449 21.26 13.86 -24.34
N ARG A 450 20.96 12.57 -24.10
CA ARG A 450 19.59 12.05 -24.17
C ARG A 450 18.67 12.71 -23.15
N GLY A 451 19.12 12.86 -21.90
CA GLY A 451 18.34 13.49 -20.85
C GLY A 451 18.00 14.95 -21.14
N LYS A 452 18.99 15.72 -21.61
CA LYS A 452 18.81 17.11 -22.06
C LYS A 452 17.89 17.22 -23.26
N ALA A 453 17.99 16.31 -24.22
CA ALA A 453 17.14 16.32 -25.40
C ALA A 453 15.65 16.13 -25.03
N PHE A 454 15.33 15.18 -24.16
CA PHE A 454 13.95 15.00 -23.70
C PHE A 454 13.43 16.22 -22.93
N ALA A 455 14.25 16.83 -22.07
CA ALA A 455 13.89 18.05 -21.36
C ALA A 455 13.63 19.23 -22.31
N HIS A 456 14.46 19.39 -23.35
CA HIS A 456 14.27 20.41 -24.38
C HIS A 456 12.96 20.22 -25.13
N TRP A 457 12.66 18.99 -25.57
CA TRP A 457 11.43 18.68 -26.28
C TRP A 457 10.17 18.79 -25.40
N ALA A 458 10.27 18.50 -24.10
CA ALA A 458 9.18 18.77 -23.16
C ALA A 458 8.79 20.25 -23.19
N GLN A 459 9.77 21.16 -23.18
CA GLN A 459 9.54 22.60 -23.25
C GLN A 459 8.93 23.03 -24.59
N LEU A 460 9.39 22.46 -25.71
CA LEU A 460 8.81 22.75 -27.03
C LEU A 460 7.34 22.35 -27.12
N LEU A 461 6.94 21.29 -26.41
CA LEU A 461 5.56 20.82 -26.29
C LEU A 461 4.77 21.52 -25.17
N GLY A 462 5.31 22.62 -24.62
CA GLY A 462 4.62 23.41 -23.59
C GLY A 462 4.58 22.78 -22.19
N LYS A 463 5.32 21.69 -21.96
CA LYS A 463 5.44 21.04 -20.66
C LYS A 463 6.60 21.60 -19.83
N VAL A 464 6.53 21.37 -18.52
CA VAL A 464 7.63 21.68 -17.61
C VAL A 464 8.71 20.62 -17.78
N ALA A 465 9.94 21.05 -18.06
CA ALA A 465 11.12 20.18 -17.97
C ALA A 465 11.46 19.93 -16.49
N LEU A 466 11.02 18.78 -15.97
CA LEU A 466 11.33 18.34 -14.61
C LEU A 466 12.83 18.09 -14.45
N ASP A 467 13.42 18.58 -13.35
CA ASP A 467 14.83 18.38 -13.03
C ASP A 467 14.99 17.50 -11.77
N PRO A 468 15.50 16.26 -11.90
CA PRO A 468 15.77 15.38 -10.76
C PRO A 468 17.04 15.79 -9.99
N CYS A 469 17.81 16.77 -10.46
CA CYS A 469 18.90 17.34 -9.66
C CYS A 469 18.41 18.33 -8.60
N ASN A 470 17.15 18.78 -8.70
CA ASN A 470 16.54 19.63 -7.67
C ASN A 470 16.43 18.88 -6.34
N ARG A 471 16.62 19.61 -5.24
CA ARG A 471 16.44 19.07 -3.90
C ARG A 471 14.98 18.69 -3.69
N GLN A 472 14.73 17.42 -3.39
CA GLN A 472 13.39 16.94 -3.08
C GLN A 472 12.79 17.65 -1.85
N PRO A 473 11.50 18.01 -1.86
CA PRO A 473 10.80 18.44 -0.66
C PRO A 473 10.82 17.36 0.43
N LEU A 474 10.96 17.78 1.68
CA LEU A 474 10.80 16.92 2.84
C LEU A 474 9.46 17.25 3.50
N THR A 475 8.56 16.29 3.55
CA THR A 475 7.24 16.46 4.17
C THR A 475 7.24 15.78 5.54
N VAL A 476 6.78 16.48 6.57
CA VAL A 476 6.51 15.86 7.88
C VAL A 476 5.10 15.28 7.80
N ILE A 477 4.99 13.97 7.64
CA ILE A 477 3.69 13.28 7.60
C ILE A 477 2.98 13.41 8.95
N ALA A 478 3.72 13.17 10.02
CA ALA A 478 3.20 13.21 11.37
C ALA A 478 4.31 13.48 12.38
N SER A 479 3.92 13.96 13.57
CA SER A 479 4.82 14.20 14.67
C SER A 479 4.20 13.84 16.02
N ALA A 480 5.05 13.53 16.99
CA ALA A 480 4.69 13.42 18.40
C ALA A 480 5.80 14.03 19.26
N THR A 481 5.39 14.76 20.30
CA THR A 481 6.30 15.23 21.35
C THR A 481 5.83 14.70 22.68
N ALA A 482 6.71 13.99 23.40
CA ALA A 482 6.47 13.47 24.73
C ALA A 482 7.60 13.83 25.68
N TRP A 483 7.31 13.79 26.99
CA TRP A 483 8.24 14.12 28.05
C TRP A 483 8.50 12.91 28.93
N MET A 484 9.74 12.72 29.35
CA MET A 484 10.19 11.49 30.01
C MET A 484 11.06 11.79 31.22
N GLY A 485 10.86 11.08 32.34
CA GLY A 485 11.64 11.26 33.55
C GLY A 485 10.98 12.18 34.58
N ASN A 486 11.68 12.41 35.70
CA ASN A 486 11.17 13.21 36.81
C ASN A 486 10.72 14.61 36.37
N GLY A 487 9.46 14.96 36.67
CA GLY A 487 8.84 16.23 36.29
C GLY A 487 8.14 16.22 34.93
N ALA A 488 8.12 15.08 34.22
CA ALA A 488 7.35 14.92 32.99
C ALA A 488 5.84 14.92 33.27
N THR A 489 5.09 15.53 32.35
CA THR A 489 3.62 15.49 32.31
C THR A 489 3.16 15.30 30.87
N ASP A 490 1.97 14.73 30.70
CA ASP A 490 1.32 14.57 29.40
C ASP A 490 0.61 15.85 28.93
N GLU A 491 0.29 16.78 29.83
CA GLU A 491 -0.41 18.05 29.56
C GLU A 491 0.23 18.92 28.47
N VAL A 492 1.54 18.82 28.28
CA VAL A 492 2.31 19.57 27.27
C VAL A 492 2.81 18.69 26.12
N SER A 493 2.28 17.46 26.00
CA SER A 493 2.56 16.60 24.86
C SER A 493 1.85 17.12 23.61
N LEU A 494 2.42 16.82 22.43
CA LEU A 494 1.91 17.31 21.14
C LEU A 494 1.77 16.17 20.14
N GLY A 495 0.92 16.38 19.13
CA GLY A 495 0.71 15.43 18.05
C GLY A 495 0.14 14.10 18.53
N GLY A 496 0.67 12.97 18.07
CA GLY A 496 0.14 11.65 18.46
C GLY A 496 0.23 11.34 19.96
N ALA A 497 1.20 11.94 20.68
CA ALA A 497 1.33 11.80 22.12
C ALA A 497 0.23 12.53 22.93
N ALA A 498 -0.49 13.47 22.31
CA ALA A 498 -1.61 14.18 22.91
C ALA A 498 -2.97 13.48 22.65
N ARG A 499 -2.99 12.36 21.93
CA ARG A 499 -4.23 11.62 21.65
C ARG A 499 -4.82 11.01 22.92
N PRO A 500 -6.14 10.69 22.92
CA PRO A 500 -6.77 10.01 24.04
C PRO A 500 -6.01 8.75 24.44
N THR A 501 -5.73 8.59 25.74
CA THR A 501 -4.90 7.50 26.28
C THR A 501 -5.39 6.12 25.85
N VAL A 502 -6.71 5.90 25.79
CA VAL A 502 -7.27 4.60 25.36
C VAL A 502 -6.88 4.26 23.92
N GLU A 503 -6.88 5.22 23.00
CA GLU A 503 -6.49 5.01 21.61
C GLU A 503 -4.99 4.68 21.50
N ARG A 504 -4.14 5.46 22.20
CA ARG A 504 -2.70 5.22 22.26
C ARG A 504 -2.38 3.80 22.76
N LEU A 505 -3.10 3.30 23.76
CA LEU A 505 -2.94 1.95 24.29
C LEU A 505 -3.39 0.85 23.33
N LEU A 506 -4.45 1.08 22.56
CA LEU A 506 -4.91 0.16 21.52
C LEU A 506 -3.88 0.05 20.38
N ASP A 507 -3.28 1.17 19.98
CA ASP A 507 -2.24 1.22 18.93
C ASP A 507 -0.95 0.51 19.40
N GLN A 508 -0.54 0.74 20.65
CA GLN A 508 0.54 -0.02 21.28
C GLN A 508 0.25 -1.52 21.26
N ALA A 509 -0.97 -1.94 21.60
CA ALA A 509 -1.33 -3.34 21.63
C ALA A 509 -1.32 -3.97 20.22
N LEU A 510 -1.87 -3.28 19.22
CA LEU A 510 -1.82 -3.69 17.81
C LEU A 510 -0.38 -3.90 17.34
N GLY A 511 0.51 -2.95 17.62
CA GLY A 511 1.92 -3.05 17.23
C GLY A 511 2.67 -4.17 17.95
N LEU A 512 2.38 -4.42 19.22
CA LEU A 512 3.02 -5.49 20.01
C LEU A 512 2.56 -6.90 19.59
N LEU A 513 1.37 -7.04 19.01
CA LEU A 513 0.86 -8.33 18.48
C LEU A 513 1.68 -8.86 17.28
N ARG A 514 2.54 -8.02 16.68
CA ARG A 514 3.52 -8.41 15.66
C ARG A 514 4.80 -9.00 16.24
N GLY A 515 5.00 -8.90 17.56
CA GLY A 515 6.19 -9.41 18.23
C GLY A 515 6.35 -10.92 18.14
N THR A 516 7.51 -11.40 18.56
CA THR A 516 7.74 -12.84 18.74
C THR A 516 6.90 -13.39 19.88
N GLN A 517 6.68 -14.71 19.91
CA GLN A 517 5.85 -15.37 20.93
C GLN A 517 6.28 -15.03 22.36
N GLU A 518 7.59 -14.91 22.60
CA GLU A 518 8.19 -14.57 23.90
C GLU A 518 7.83 -13.15 24.37
N HIS A 519 7.47 -12.26 23.45
CA HIS A 519 7.21 -10.85 23.72
C HIS A 519 5.72 -10.48 23.68
N LEU A 520 4.83 -11.39 23.28
CA LEU A 520 3.38 -11.11 23.20
C LEU A 520 2.76 -10.74 24.55
N GLU A 521 3.34 -11.20 25.66
CA GLU A 521 2.90 -10.83 27.00
C GLU A 521 3.05 -9.33 27.31
N LEU A 522 3.91 -8.60 26.57
CA LEU A 522 4.05 -7.16 26.69
C LEU A 522 2.78 -6.39 26.26
N THR A 523 1.88 -7.04 25.52
CA THR A 523 0.60 -6.48 25.06
C THR A 523 -0.42 -6.34 26.21
N LYS A 524 -0.41 -7.26 27.18
CA LYS A 524 -1.45 -7.34 28.23
C LYS A 524 -1.56 -6.06 29.08
N PRO A 525 -0.46 -5.44 29.55
CA PRO A 525 -0.55 -4.21 30.35
C PRO A 525 -1.30 -3.09 29.62
N SER A 526 -1.05 -2.90 28.31
CA SER A 526 -1.74 -1.89 27.52
C SER A 526 -3.24 -2.18 27.41
N LEU A 527 -3.62 -3.44 27.14
CA LEU A 527 -5.02 -3.86 27.05
C LEU A 527 -5.77 -3.76 28.39
N HIS A 528 -5.16 -4.16 29.50
CA HIS A 528 -5.78 -4.03 30.82
C HIS A 528 -6.04 -2.57 31.18
N ARG A 529 -5.08 -1.68 30.94
CA ARG A 529 -5.26 -0.25 31.20
C ARG A 529 -6.32 0.35 30.27
N ALA A 530 -6.33 -0.03 29.00
CA ALA A 530 -7.35 0.39 28.04
C ALA A 530 -8.75 -0.08 28.48
N LEU A 531 -8.89 -1.32 28.97
CA LEU A 531 -10.17 -1.85 29.47
C LEU A 531 -10.69 -1.03 30.65
N VAL A 532 -9.82 -0.66 31.60
CA VAL A 532 -10.21 0.18 32.75
C VAL A 532 -10.72 1.54 32.29
N LEU A 533 -10.02 2.19 31.37
CA LEU A 533 -10.40 3.50 30.84
C LEU A 533 -11.70 3.43 30.00
N ALA A 534 -11.84 2.42 29.15
CA ALA A 534 -13.04 2.16 28.37
C ALA A 534 -14.26 1.86 29.27
N SER A 535 -14.06 1.09 30.35
CA SER A 535 -15.11 0.80 31.32
C SER A 535 -15.53 2.04 32.08
N ALA A 536 -14.57 2.89 32.48
CA ALA A 536 -14.84 4.15 33.16
C ALA A 536 -15.64 5.13 32.28
N SER A 537 -15.35 5.16 30.97
CA SER A 537 -16.12 5.97 30.02
C SER A 537 -17.48 5.36 29.65
N LYS A 538 -17.76 4.12 30.08
CA LYS A 538 -18.97 3.34 29.76
C LYS A 538 -19.19 3.15 28.25
N SER A 539 -18.13 3.25 27.45
CA SER A 539 -18.21 3.08 26.00
C SER A 539 -18.19 1.61 25.62
N LYS A 540 -19.35 1.08 25.21
CA LYS A 540 -19.46 -0.31 24.75
C LYS A 540 -18.56 -0.60 23.55
N ASP A 541 -18.43 0.36 22.64
CA ASP A 541 -17.56 0.26 21.46
C ASP A 541 -16.08 0.11 21.88
N LEU A 542 -15.59 0.99 22.77
CA LEU A 542 -14.21 0.90 23.26
C LEU A 542 -13.95 -0.40 24.00
N ILE A 543 -14.90 -0.85 24.84
CA ILE A 543 -14.76 -2.13 25.55
C ILE A 543 -14.71 -3.28 24.54
N ALA A 544 -15.56 -3.29 23.50
CA ALA A 544 -15.55 -4.32 22.46
C ALA A 544 -14.24 -4.32 21.66
N ARG A 545 -13.69 -3.14 21.32
CA ARG A 545 -12.36 -3.01 20.67
C ARG A 545 -11.26 -3.64 21.52
N VAL A 546 -11.23 -3.34 22.83
CA VAL A 546 -10.25 -3.91 23.76
C VAL A 546 -10.42 -5.43 23.88
N GLU A 547 -11.63 -5.92 24.06
CA GLU A 547 -11.93 -7.35 24.16
C GLU A 547 -11.55 -8.11 22.89
N LEU A 548 -11.74 -7.50 21.72
CA LEU A 548 -11.34 -8.12 20.46
C LEU A 548 -9.81 -8.17 20.30
N LEU A 549 -9.07 -7.20 20.83
CA LEU A 549 -7.59 -7.29 20.90
C LEU A 549 -7.13 -8.32 21.94
N PHE A 550 -7.84 -8.50 23.05
CA PHE A 550 -7.61 -9.64 23.94
C PHE A 550 -7.86 -10.97 23.22
N ALA A 551 -8.92 -11.05 22.41
CA ALA A 551 -9.21 -12.23 21.61
C ALA A 551 -8.10 -12.52 20.59
N ARG A 552 -7.62 -11.49 19.89
CA ARG A 552 -6.49 -11.60 18.96
C ARG A 552 -5.20 -12.01 19.67
N LEU A 553 -4.91 -11.44 20.84
CA LEU A 553 -3.77 -11.84 21.68
C LEU A 553 -3.86 -13.32 22.08
N ALA A 554 -5.00 -13.76 22.60
CA ALA A 554 -5.20 -15.15 22.97
C ALA A 554 -5.08 -16.09 21.76
N SER A 555 -5.64 -15.70 20.61
CA SER A 555 -5.53 -16.42 19.34
C SER A 555 -4.07 -16.60 18.93
N VAL A 556 -3.27 -15.54 18.87
CA VAL A 556 -1.85 -15.65 18.49
C VAL A 556 -1.01 -16.48 19.47
N GLN A 557 -1.44 -16.60 20.73
CA GLN A 557 -0.82 -17.43 21.76
C GLN A 557 -1.35 -18.88 21.78
N GLY A 558 -2.25 -19.26 20.86
CA GLY A 558 -2.85 -20.59 20.81
C GLY A 558 -3.86 -20.87 21.94
N ARG A 559 -4.27 -19.86 22.71
CA ARG A 559 -5.31 -19.98 23.75
C ARG A 559 -6.69 -19.78 23.14
N THR A 560 -7.13 -20.78 22.37
CA THR A 560 -8.35 -20.69 21.54
C THR A 560 -9.61 -20.43 22.35
N GLU A 561 -9.79 -21.08 23.51
CA GLU A 561 -10.99 -20.86 24.33
C GLU A 561 -11.06 -19.44 24.92
N ASP A 562 -9.92 -18.89 25.36
CA ASP A 562 -9.83 -17.50 25.82
C ASP A 562 -10.18 -16.53 24.68
N ALA A 563 -9.71 -16.83 23.46
CA ALA A 563 -9.98 -16.01 22.28
C ALA A 563 -11.47 -15.99 21.93
N VAL A 564 -12.12 -17.15 21.91
CA VAL A 564 -13.55 -17.29 21.64
C VAL A 564 -14.39 -16.62 22.74
N ALA A 565 -13.99 -16.77 24.01
CA ALA A 565 -14.68 -16.13 25.13
C ALA A 565 -14.58 -14.60 25.07
N ALA A 566 -13.40 -14.06 24.73
CA ALA A 566 -13.20 -12.62 24.55
C ALA A 566 -14.00 -12.07 23.36
N ALA A 567 -14.00 -12.77 22.21
CA ALA A 567 -14.84 -12.40 21.07
C ALA A 567 -16.33 -12.38 21.43
N ARG A 568 -16.82 -13.37 22.20
CA ARG A 568 -18.22 -13.40 22.68
C ARG A 568 -18.56 -12.22 23.60
N ARG A 569 -17.63 -11.82 24.48
CA ARG A 569 -17.84 -10.63 25.33
C ARG A 569 -17.95 -9.35 24.51
N ALA A 570 -17.09 -9.20 23.49
CA ALA A 570 -17.15 -8.08 22.57
C ALA A 570 -18.48 -8.06 21.78
N GLU A 571 -18.88 -9.21 21.21
CA GLU A 571 -20.13 -9.37 20.46
C GLU A 571 -21.37 -9.06 21.30
N ALA A 572 -21.39 -9.46 22.58
CA ALA A 572 -22.49 -9.15 23.49
C ALA A 572 -22.67 -7.64 23.75
N LEU A 573 -21.64 -6.82 23.51
CA LEU A 573 -21.68 -5.37 23.72
C LEU A 573 -22.20 -4.60 22.51
N VAL A 574 -21.80 -5.02 21.30
CA VAL A 574 -22.06 -4.27 20.05
C VAL A 574 -22.96 -5.01 19.05
N GLY A 575 -23.35 -6.25 19.34
CA GLY A 575 -24.17 -7.09 18.45
C GLY A 575 -23.33 -7.97 17.52
N PRO A 576 -23.99 -8.85 16.74
CA PRO A 576 -23.32 -9.74 15.80
C PRO A 576 -22.62 -8.95 14.69
N HIS A 577 -21.41 -9.36 14.33
CA HIS A 577 -20.61 -8.76 13.27
C HIS A 577 -19.55 -9.77 12.77
N PRO A 578 -19.27 -9.87 11.46
CA PRO A 578 -18.36 -10.88 10.91
C PRO A 578 -16.93 -10.81 11.44
N VAL A 579 -16.52 -9.69 12.04
CA VAL A 579 -15.21 -9.55 12.70
C VAL A 579 -15.02 -10.55 13.85
N PHE A 580 -16.10 -10.90 14.55
CA PHE A 580 -16.04 -11.88 15.64
C PHE A 580 -15.84 -13.29 15.07
N ASP A 581 -16.49 -13.60 13.95
CA ASP A 581 -16.27 -14.84 13.20
C ASP A 581 -14.87 -14.93 12.63
N ARG A 582 -14.32 -13.84 12.09
CA ARG A 582 -12.93 -13.78 11.64
C ARG A 582 -11.96 -14.16 12.76
N VAL A 583 -12.09 -13.54 13.94
CA VAL A 583 -11.19 -13.81 15.06
C VAL A 583 -11.39 -15.22 15.63
N ARG A 584 -12.63 -15.73 15.68
CA ARG A 584 -12.92 -17.14 16.02
C ARG A 584 -12.25 -18.10 15.04
N GLY A 585 -12.43 -17.89 13.74
CA GLY A 585 -11.84 -18.69 12.67
C GLY A 585 -10.32 -18.73 12.78
N ASP A 586 -9.69 -17.57 12.97
CA ASP A 586 -8.24 -17.47 13.18
C ASP A 586 -7.78 -18.23 14.43
N ALA A 587 -8.55 -18.17 15.52
CA ALA A 587 -8.23 -18.89 16.76
C ALA A 587 -8.37 -20.42 16.61
N TYR A 588 -9.36 -20.90 15.86
CA TYR A 588 -9.55 -22.33 15.59
C TYR A 588 -8.49 -22.88 14.62
N ALA A 589 -8.22 -22.16 13.53
CA ALA A 589 -7.24 -22.53 12.51
C ALA A 589 -5.83 -22.69 13.10
N ARG A 590 -5.45 -21.83 14.05
CA ARG A 590 -4.13 -21.89 14.73
C ARG A 590 -3.88 -23.16 15.53
N VAL A 591 -4.94 -23.85 15.96
CA VAL A 591 -4.86 -25.11 16.70
C VAL A 591 -5.46 -26.27 15.92
N TRP A 592 -5.50 -26.16 14.59
CA TRP A 592 -5.95 -27.20 13.67
C TRP A 592 -7.41 -27.68 13.89
N ARG A 593 -8.26 -26.86 14.52
CA ARG A 593 -9.70 -27.10 14.64
C ARG A 593 -10.42 -26.66 13.38
N TRP A 594 -10.13 -27.36 12.27
CA TRP A 594 -10.50 -26.93 10.93
C TRP A 594 -12.00 -26.89 10.67
N SER A 595 -12.79 -27.77 11.31
CA SER A 595 -14.25 -27.78 11.18
C SER A 595 -14.87 -26.49 11.71
N GLU A 596 -14.50 -26.08 12.93
CA GLU A 596 -14.99 -24.82 13.49
C GLU A 596 -14.41 -23.60 12.77
N ALA A 597 -13.16 -23.70 12.27
CA ALA A 597 -12.57 -22.64 11.47
C ALA A 597 -13.32 -22.42 10.15
N ALA A 598 -13.65 -23.50 9.42
CA ALA A 598 -14.40 -23.44 8.17
C ALA A 598 -15.78 -22.81 8.39
N GLU A 599 -16.50 -23.21 9.44
CA GLU A 599 -17.80 -22.63 9.77
C GLU A 599 -17.70 -21.13 10.07
N ALA A 600 -16.71 -20.72 10.87
CA ALA A 600 -16.51 -19.30 11.18
C ALA A 600 -16.14 -18.50 9.92
N TYR A 601 -15.22 -18.98 9.10
CA TYR A 601 -14.84 -18.29 7.86
C TYR A 601 -15.97 -18.26 6.82
N ARG A 602 -16.87 -19.25 6.82
CA ARG A 602 -18.09 -19.24 5.99
C ARG A 602 -18.98 -18.05 6.32
N GLN A 603 -19.19 -17.75 7.60
CA GLN A 603 -19.93 -16.56 8.03
C GLN A 603 -19.27 -15.26 7.53
N VAL A 604 -17.93 -15.20 7.52
CA VAL A 604 -17.19 -14.02 7.05
C VAL A 604 -17.38 -13.81 5.55
N VAL A 605 -17.23 -14.85 4.72
CA VAL A 605 -17.38 -14.71 3.25
C VAL A 605 -18.83 -14.46 2.83
N GLU A 606 -19.80 -14.96 3.59
CA GLU A 606 -21.23 -14.67 3.37
C GLU A 606 -21.55 -13.20 3.64
N ALA A 607 -20.95 -12.62 4.68
CA ALA A 607 -21.11 -11.20 5.02
C ALA A 607 -20.30 -10.27 4.10
N SER A 608 -19.10 -10.69 3.67
CA SER A 608 -18.16 -9.88 2.88
C SER A 608 -17.58 -10.69 1.72
N PRO A 609 -18.35 -10.91 0.63
CA PRO A 609 -17.91 -11.72 -0.50
C PRO A 609 -16.74 -11.11 -1.29
N GLY A 610 -16.44 -9.82 -1.11
CA GLY A 610 -15.28 -9.13 -1.68
C GLY A 610 -13.96 -9.38 -0.93
N ASP A 611 -13.98 -10.05 0.21
CA ASP A 611 -12.80 -10.29 1.05
C ASP A 611 -12.03 -11.54 0.57
N TRP A 612 -11.06 -11.32 -0.32
CA TRP A 612 -10.24 -12.40 -0.86
C TRP A 612 -9.43 -13.13 0.22
N THR A 613 -9.11 -12.47 1.34
CA THR A 613 -8.35 -13.08 2.43
C THR A 613 -9.20 -14.06 3.24
N ALA A 614 -10.52 -13.80 3.36
CA ALA A 614 -11.47 -14.73 3.96
C ALA A 614 -11.69 -15.96 3.05
N TRP A 615 -11.83 -15.78 1.74
CA TRP A 615 -11.89 -16.90 0.79
C TRP A 615 -10.65 -17.78 0.87
N ARG A 616 -9.46 -17.18 0.96
CA ARG A 616 -8.20 -17.90 1.18
C ARG A 616 -8.18 -18.70 2.48
N ALA A 617 -8.68 -18.13 3.57
CA ALA A 617 -8.76 -18.80 4.86
C ALA A 617 -9.76 -19.97 4.83
N LEU A 618 -10.91 -19.78 4.18
CA LEU A 618 -11.93 -20.80 4.00
C LEU A 618 -11.45 -21.96 3.12
N ALA A 619 -10.81 -21.68 1.97
CA ALA A 619 -10.25 -22.70 1.09
C ALA A 619 -9.20 -23.55 1.82
N ARG A 620 -8.34 -22.92 2.63
CA ARG A 620 -7.38 -23.64 3.47
C ARG A 620 -8.05 -24.53 4.52
N ALA A 621 -9.11 -24.03 5.16
CA ALA A 621 -9.84 -24.79 6.17
C ALA A 621 -10.50 -26.04 5.56
N TYR A 622 -11.18 -25.90 4.42
CA TYR A 622 -11.76 -27.05 3.69
C TYR A 622 -10.70 -28.03 3.20
N GLY A 623 -9.61 -27.55 2.62
CA GLY A 623 -8.51 -28.41 2.18
C GLY A 623 -7.87 -29.19 3.35
N SER A 624 -7.81 -28.59 4.54
CA SER A 624 -7.32 -29.26 5.75
C SER A 624 -8.30 -30.30 6.31
N LEU A 625 -9.56 -30.25 5.91
CA LEU A 625 -10.58 -31.27 6.20
C LEU A 625 -10.67 -32.36 5.12
N ALA A 626 -9.84 -32.27 4.06
CA ALA A 626 -9.97 -33.07 2.84
C ALA A 626 -11.35 -32.93 2.17
N ASP A 627 -12.00 -31.76 2.34
CA ASP A 627 -13.21 -31.40 1.61
C ASP A 627 -12.81 -30.68 0.31
N ASP A 628 -12.28 -31.46 -0.64
CA ASP A 628 -11.68 -30.92 -1.86
C ASP A 628 -12.68 -30.17 -2.75
N GLN A 629 -13.97 -30.55 -2.72
CA GLN A 629 -15.01 -29.87 -3.49
C GLN A 629 -15.22 -28.44 -3.00
N ASN A 630 -15.40 -28.26 -1.69
CA ASN A 630 -15.59 -26.93 -1.11
C ASN A 630 -14.27 -26.13 -1.09
N ALA A 631 -13.13 -26.79 -0.93
CA ALA A 631 -11.82 -26.14 -1.06
C ALA A 631 -11.62 -25.55 -2.45
N LEU A 632 -11.94 -26.31 -3.51
CA LEU A 632 -11.89 -25.84 -4.90
C LEU A 632 -12.83 -24.65 -5.12
N ALA A 633 -14.10 -24.77 -4.70
CA ALA A 633 -15.08 -23.71 -4.87
C ALA A 633 -14.66 -22.40 -4.19
N ALA A 634 -14.19 -22.48 -2.93
CA ALA A 634 -13.68 -21.33 -2.20
C ALA A 634 -12.40 -20.75 -2.84
N ALA A 635 -11.51 -21.61 -3.34
CA ALA A 635 -10.30 -21.18 -4.04
C ALA A 635 -10.64 -20.43 -5.34
N GLU A 636 -11.59 -20.92 -6.13
CA GLU A 636 -12.02 -20.26 -7.38
C GLU A 636 -12.69 -18.91 -7.13
N LEU A 637 -13.49 -18.78 -6.07
CA LEU A 637 -14.07 -17.51 -5.63
C LEU A 637 -12.98 -16.51 -5.23
N GLY A 638 -12.01 -16.95 -4.41
CA GLY A 638 -10.88 -16.11 -4.02
C GLY A 638 -9.99 -15.68 -5.20
N LEU A 639 -9.72 -16.59 -6.15
CA LEU A 639 -8.89 -16.31 -7.33
C LEU A 639 -9.54 -15.32 -8.30
N ARG A 640 -10.86 -15.13 -8.27
CA ARG A 640 -11.50 -14.05 -9.04
C ARG A 640 -11.10 -12.65 -8.54
N LEU A 641 -10.75 -12.53 -7.27
CA LEU A 641 -10.36 -11.28 -6.62
C LEU A 641 -8.83 -11.13 -6.55
N ALA A 642 -8.13 -12.22 -6.25
CA ALA A 642 -6.68 -12.30 -6.15
C ALA A 642 -6.12 -13.44 -7.04
N PRO A 643 -6.05 -13.26 -8.37
CA PRO A 643 -5.72 -14.34 -9.33
C PRO A 643 -4.35 -14.99 -9.15
N ARG A 644 -3.44 -14.33 -8.43
CA ARG A 644 -2.05 -14.74 -8.23
C ARG A 644 -1.71 -15.02 -6.77
N ASP A 645 -2.70 -15.12 -5.87
CA ASP A 645 -2.43 -15.50 -4.48
C ASP A 645 -1.96 -16.96 -4.41
N GLU A 646 -0.74 -17.14 -3.91
CA GLU A 646 -0.08 -18.44 -3.83
C GLU A 646 -0.92 -19.48 -3.06
N SER A 647 -1.55 -19.09 -1.94
CA SER A 647 -2.31 -20.03 -1.11
C SER A 647 -3.59 -20.51 -1.79
N LEU A 648 -4.27 -19.62 -2.50
CA LEU A 648 -5.46 -19.94 -3.29
C LEU A 648 -5.10 -20.83 -4.48
N LEU A 649 -4.03 -20.51 -5.22
CA LEU A 649 -3.53 -21.35 -6.32
C LEU A 649 -3.15 -22.75 -5.82
N ARG A 650 -2.45 -22.83 -4.68
CA ARG A 650 -2.11 -24.11 -4.04
C ARG A 650 -3.35 -24.91 -3.65
N SER A 651 -4.33 -24.27 -3.04
CA SER A 651 -5.58 -24.93 -2.61
C SER A 651 -6.35 -25.48 -3.81
N ARG A 652 -6.45 -24.70 -4.90
CA ARG A 652 -7.04 -25.15 -6.17
C ARG A 652 -6.29 -26.34 -6.78
N SER A 653 -4.96 -26.26 -6.86
CA SER A 653 -4.12 -27.34 -7.41
C SER A 653 -4.28 -28.66 -6.64
N LEU A 654 -4.19 -28.61 -5.30
CA LEU A 654 -4.34 -29.78 -4.44
C LEU A 654 -5.74 -30.39 -4.56
N ALA A 655 -6.79 -29.55 -4.53
CA ALA A 655 -8.16 -30.02 -4.66
C ALA A 655 -8.44 -30.67 -6.01
N LEU A 656 -8.01 -30.06 -7.12
CA LEU A 656 -8.17 -30.64 -8.47
C LEU A 656 -7.43 -31.97 -8.62
N THR A 657 -6.23 -32.07 -8.03
CA THR A 657 -5.44 -33.31 -8.02
C THR A 657 -6.17 -34.42 -7.28
N SER A 658 -6.67 -34.14 -6.07
CA SER A 658 -7.42 -35.10 -5.25
C SER A 658 -8.72 -35.56 -5.93
N LEU A 659 -9.41 -34.64 -6.62
CA LEU A 659 -10.63 -34.92 -7.37
C LEU A 659 -10.37 -35.62 -8.72
N GLY A 660 -9.12 -35.79 -9.16
CA GLY A 660 -8.78 -36.37 -10.45
C GLY A 660 -9.24 -35.52 -11.65
N HIS A 661 -9.32 -34.20 -11.49
CA HIS A 661 -9.79 -33.29 -12.54
C HIS A 661 -8.72 -33.12 -13.64
N PRO A 662 -9.09 -33.06 -14.93
CA PRO A 662 -8.13 -32.93 -16.04
C PRO A 662 -7.24 -31.67 -15.94
N ASP A 663 -7.74 -30.59 -15.34
CA ASP A 663 -7.00 -29.34 -15.19
C ASP A 663 -5.99 -29.34 -14.03
N ALA A 664 -5.80 -30.45 -13.31
CA ALA A 664 -4.90 -30.51 -12.16
C ALA A 664 -3.46 -30.09 -12.51
N ALA A 665 -2.92 -30.58 -13.63
CA ALA A 665 -1.57 -30.24 -14.09
C ALA A 665 -1.42 -28.74 -14.40
N VAL A 666 -2.43 -28.13 -15.03
CA VAL A 666 -2.45 -26.69 -15.34
C VAL A 666 -2.51 -25.86 -14.05
N ALA A 667 -3.32 -26.30 -13.08
CA ALA A 667 -3.41 -25.62 -11.79
C ALA A 667 -2.11 -25.77 -10.96
N GLU A 668 -1.44 -26.92 -11.03
CA GLU A 668 -0.12 -27.11 -10.45
C GLU A 668 0.90 -26.18 -11.10
N GLU A 669 0.99 -26.12 -12.43
CA GLU A 669 1.89 -25.20 -13.12
C GLU A 669 1.66 -23.74 -12.71
N ALA A 670 0.39 -23.31 -12.65
CA ALA A 670 0.04 -21.96 -12.20
C ALA A 670 0.49 -21.69 -10.75
N TRP A 671 0.34 -22.65 -9.84
CA TRP A 671 0.86 -22.53 -8.48
C TRP A 671 2.40 -22.48 -8.46
N LEU A 672 3.08 -23.38 -9.17
CA LEU A 672 4.55 -23.43 -9.20
C LEU A 672 5.15 -22.15 -9.79
N GLN A 673 4.46 -21.50 -10.73
CA GLN A 673 4.88 -20.25 -11.34
C GLN A 673 4.78 -19.03 -10.39
N HIS A 674 3.85 -19.07 -9.42
CA HIS A 674 3.53 -17.96 -8.50
C HIS A 674 3.90 -18.24 -7.05
N ARG A 675 4.48 -19.40 -6.75
CA ARG A 675 4.96 -19.70 -5.40
C ARG A 675 6.20 -18.89 -5.06
N THR A 676 6.36 -18.64 -3.77
CA THR A 676 7.61 -18.09 -3.21
C THR A 676 8.81 -18.94 -3.65
N PRO A 677 9.93 -18.33 -4.11
CA PRO A 677 11.11 -19.08 -4.54
C PRO A 677 11.67 -20.01 -3.44
N ASP A 678 11.98 -21.25 -3.78
CA ASP A 678 12.55 -22.22 -2.82
C ASP A 678 13.92 -21.75 -2.29
N SER A 679 14.62 -20.87 -3.03
CA SER A 679 15.88 -20.24 -2.66
C SER A 679 15.74 -19.10 -1.64
N ALA A 680 14.54 -18.55 -1.44
CA ALA A 680 14.32 -17.35 -0.63
C ALA A 680 14.87 -17.46 0.81
N PRO A 681 14.69 -18.57 1.56
CA PRO A 681 15.27 -18.71 2.90
C PRO A 681 16.80 -18.65 2.90
N LYS A 682 17.47 -19.23 1.90
CA LYS A 682 18.92 -19.21 1.77
C LYS A 682 19.43 -17.80 1.46
N MET A 683 18.71 -17.06 0.61
CA MET A 683 19.02 -15.68 0.26
C MET A 683 18.83 -14.74 1.45
N LEU A 684 17.72 -14.87 2.18
CA LEU A 684 17.49 -14.16 3.43
C LEU A 684 18.63 -14.38 4.44
N ALA A 685 19.04 -15.63 4.63
CA ALA A 685 20.15 -15.96 5.51
C ALA A 685 21.49 -15.36 5.03
N ALA A 686 21.69 -15.22 3.71
CA ALA A 686 22.86 -14.52 3.17
C ALA A 686 22.79 -13.02 3.45
N CYS A 687 21.66 -12.38 3.15
CA CYS A 687 21.51 -10.96 3.43
C CYS A 687 21.72 -10.63 4.92
N GLU A 688 21.21 -11.47 5.82
CA GLU A 688 21.42 -11.29 7.26
C GLU A 688 22.90 -11.41 7.68
N ARG A 689 23.69 -12.26 7.04
CA ARG A 689 25.13 -12.34 7.35
C ARG A 689 25.87 -11.10 6.84
N ASP A 690 25.53 -10.67 5.64
CA ASP A 690 26.38 -9.73 4.88
C ASP A 690 25.95 -8.27 5.09
N HIS A 691 24.67 -8.03 5.40
CA HIS A 691 24.09 -6.68 5.51
C HIS A 691 23.51 -6.40 6.91
N VAL A 692 23.98 -5.32 7.56
CA VAL A 692 23.45 -4.86 8.85
C VAL A 692 21.95 -4.59 8.78
N ARG A 693 21.50 -3.95 7.69
CA ARG A 693 20.10 -3.61 7.47
C ARG A 693 19.20 -4.83 7.53
N CYS A 694 19.58 -5.93 6.88
CA CYS A 694 18.83 -7.18 6.92
C CYS A 694 18.77 -7.78 8.34
N ARG A 695 19.84 -7.68 9.14
CA ARG A 695 19.80 -8.12 10.56
C ARG A 695 18.84 -7.31 11.42
N THR A 696 18.73 -6.02 11.15
CA THR A 696 17.76 -5.15 11.83
C THR A 696 16.36 -5.41 11.32
N ASP A 697 16.19 -5.57 10.00
CA ASP A 697 14.89 -5.74 9.35
C ASP A 697 14.26 -7.13 9.54
N ARG A 698 15.02 -8.13 9.96
CA ARG A 698 14.44 -9.41 10.39
C ARG A 698 13.70 -9.34 11.73
N GLN A 699 14.01 -8.35 12.58
CA GLN A 699 13.41 -8.24 13.91
C GLN A 699 11.96 -7.77 13.77
N PRO A 700 10.93 -8.47 14.27
CA PRO A 700 9.55 -8.01 14.10
C PRO A 700 9.31 -6.61 14.67
N ILE A 701 9.97 -6.30 15.78
CA ILE A 701 10.08 -4.95 16.36
C ILE A 701 11.56 -4.56 16.35
N PRO A 702 12.04 -3.82 15.33
CA PRO A 702 13.44 -3.44 15.23
C PRO A 702 13.83 -2.43 16.31
N GLN A 703 15.10 -2.44 16.70
CA GLN A 703 15.66 -1.54 17.71
C GLN A 703 16.84 -0.76 17.12
N TYR A 704 16.87 0.55 17.37
CA TYR A 704 17.89 1.49 16.89
C TYR A 704 18.52 2.23 18.07
N THR A 705 19.85 2.39 18.04
CA THR A 705 20.57 3.17 19.03
C THR A 705 20.64 4.63 18.59
N LEU A 706 20.20 5.56 19.45
CA LEU A 706 20.30 6.98 19.13
C LEU A 706 21.77 7.43 19.14
N SER A 707 22.14 8.15 18.09
CA SER A 707 23.47 8.73 17.94
C SER A 707 23.62 9.99 18.79
N PRO A 708 24.83 10.31 19.30
CA PRO A 708 25.08 11.61 19.91
C PRO A 708 24.85 12.73 18.87
N PRO A 709 24.48 13.95 19.29
CA PRO A 709 24.31 15.06 18.37
C PRO A 709 25.61 15.28 17.60
N PRO A 710 25.53 15.63 16.30
CA PRO A 710 26.73 15.95 15.53
C PRO A 710 27.50 17.06 16.27
N ARG A 711 28.79 16.83 16.53
CA ARG A 711 29.69 17.85 17.08
C ARG A 711 29.68 19.01 16.09
N LYS A 712 28.94 20.09 16.39
CA LYS A 712 28.81 21.24 15.49
C LYS A 712 30.19 21.66 14.96
N ALA A 713 30.28 21.83 13.64
CA ALA A 713 30.93 23.02 13.11
C ALA A 713 30.20 24.21 13.77
N ILE A 714 30.80 24.73 14.83
CA ILE A 714 30.39 25.96 15.48
C ILE A 714 30.59 27.05 14.42
N HIS A 715 29.54 27.42 13.68
CA HIS A 715 29.32 28.69 12.96
C HIS A 715 28.40 28.51 11.74
N ALA A 716 27.08 28.55 11.97
CA ALA A 716 25.97 28.84 11.03
C ALA A 716 24.73 28.13 11.64
N THR A 717 23.62 28.75 12.01
CA THR A 717 22.97 29.98 11.61
C THR A 717 22.17 30.48 12.81
N ALA A 718 22.51 31.67 13.32
CA ALA A 718 21.53 32.56 13.92
C ALA A 718 20.92 33.36 12.77
N LYS A 719 19.59 33.51 12.77
CA LYS A 719 18.70 34.08 11.74
C LYS A 719 18.13 33.06 10.76
N LEU A 720 16.93 32.59 11.09
CA LEU A 720 15.75 32.61 10.21
C LEU A 720 14.56 32.83 11.17
N ARG A 721 13.97 34.03 11.10
CA ARG A 721 12.65 34.36 11.63
C ARG A 721 11.65 34.09 10.53
#